data_AF-A0A1F7V8X3-F1
#
_entry.id   AF-A0A1F7V8X3-F1
#
_cell.length_a   1.000
_cell.length_b   1.000
_cell.length_c   1.000
_cell.angle_alpha   90.00
_cell.angle_beta   90.00
_cell.angle_gamma   90.00
#
_symmetry.space_group_name_H-M   'P 1'
#
loop_
_entity.id
_entity.type
_entity.pdbx_description
1 polymer ?
#
loop_
_entity_poly.entity_id
_entity_poly.type
_entity_poly.pdbx_seq_one_letter_code
_entity_poly.pdbx_strand_id
1 'polypeptide(L)'
;MKRLLALLLITTFACGVFLKTTNAFNQPNTFVRTANYFLLSGTELEKPETIRTLSQFNLIVIPLEAQVYNQDFFKTIRSQNKNIIILAYVPTVSWNDLYWTDPLHQAQYPEIQQDWWLRDANAKQVSVWPNTRALNLNSGWSDYLAHYVKDKVLSTGLWDGIFYDEVQDSISWVGTVDVDQNGVNDSALTADQIWAKKYTDHFSQTRALIGQDAIMITNGSSNPAFAPYVNGRMFETFPSSTNTLAEWKGTTQDYLTQQKQVGYQNVDIVNVNSDNTGIKDNYQKIRFGITTTLLGNGYFGFDFGTNSHNQLWTYDEYPIALGAPKTTYKNVYDPAKTVIDQGVWKRDFERGRVLVNATSSTVTVPLDGDFEKIHGAQDPTINDGSIVSEITLASKDGIILLRPIDKITKAPFRNGAFARIFNATGKTKRTGFFAYDSHFKGGIQIEYIDWNHDGRLDTIVADSTTVRVFDADGNLHATFMPYGETYKNGVNIAVAPLEPNGEYKIVTGTLREKPIVKIFDLEGKPLITGFYAYDKNFRGGVNVSVADLNGDGSKQIVTAAASQGGAHIRMFNRNGRLLSPGFFAYAKTFNGGAYVATGDVDGDKKDDIVTGMGIGGAPEVRVFDKTGKLKSSFFAGEKTKKTGIKIATSDLDEDGTMEIIALTTDVFTLSVFR
;
A
#
# COMPACT_ATOMS: atom_id res chain seq x y z
N MET A 1 23.05 -2.90 -60.86
CA MET A 1 21.99 -2.14 -60.16
C MET A 1 22.47 -1.85 -58.73
N LYS A 2 22.74 -0.57 -58.45
CA LYS A 2 22.75 0.19 -57.19
C LYS A 2 22.90 -0.50 -55.79
N ARG A 3 23.88 0.06 -55.03
CA ARG A 3 23.90 0.41 -53.57
C ARG A 3 24.15 -0.75 -52.55
N LEU A 4 24.78 -0.61 -51.38
CA LEU A 4 25.41 0.50 -50.61
C LEU A 4 26.27 -0.08 -49.44
N LEU A 5 27.34 0.63 -49.07
CA LEU A 5 27.88 0.96 -47.74
C LEU A 5 28.37 -0.09 -46.68
N ALA A 6 29.31 0.44 -45.89
CA ALA A 6 30.25 -0.17 -44.95
C ALA A 6 29.74 -0.31 -43.51
N LEU A 7 30.47 -1.07 -42.68
CA LEU A 7 30.41 -0.97 -41.22
C LEU A 7 31.84 -1.03 -40.63
N LEU A 8 32.21 0.04 -39.92
CA LEU A 8 33.44 0.15 -39.12
C LEU A 8 33.04 -0.06 -37.64
N LEU A 9 33.70 -0.99 -36.95
CA LEU A 9 33.53 -1.23 -35.52
C LEU A 9 34.11 -0.07 -34.71
N ILE A 10 33.31 0.50 -33.80
CA ILE A 10 33.79 1.30 -32.66
C ILE A 10 33.22 0.65 -31.39
N THR A 11 34.11 0.16 -30.53
CA THR A 11 33.81 -0.37 -29.20
C THR A 11 33.71 0.76 -28.19
N THR A 12 32.49 1.07 -27.73
CA THR A 12 32.23 1.94 -26.57
C THR A 12 32.05 1.08 -25.31
N PHE A 13 32.93 1.28 -24.33
CA PHE A 13 32.78 0.79 -22.96
C PHE A 13 31.74 1.66 -22.26
N ALA A 14 30.49 1.18 -22.19
CA ALA A 14 29.42 1.86 -21.48
C ALA A 14 29.48 1.49 -19.99
N CYS A 15 30.02 2.39 -19.17
CA CYS A 15 29.77 2.41 -17.74
C CYS A 15 28.31 2.85 -17.56
N GLY A 16 27.41 1.90 -17.31
CA GLY A 16 25.98 2.15 -17.15
C GLY A 16 25.69 2.89 -15.86
N VAL A 17 25.70 4.22 -15.91
CA VAL A 17 24.90 5.04 -15.00
C VAL A 17 23.45 4.74 -15.35
N PHE A 18 22.76 3.99 -14.50
CA PHE A 18 21.31 3.88 -14.55
C PHE A 18 20.73 5.28 -14.29
N LEU A 19 20.51 6.04 -15.34
CA LEU A 19 19.60 7.18 -15.31
C LEU A 19 18.22 6.61 -15.01
N LYS A 20 17.79 6.74 -13.75
CA LYS A 20 16.38 6.56 -13.34
C LYS A 20 15.56 7.61 -14.10
N THR A 21 15.10 7.26 -15.29
CA THR A 21 14.06 8.04 -15.97
C THR A 21 12.80 8.02 -15.11
N THR A 22 12.21 9.19 -14.92
CA THR A 22 11.05 9.61 -14.12
C THR A 22 9.72 8.90 -14.43
N ASN A 23 9.70 7.57 -14.34
CA ASN A 23 8.47 6.76 -14.47
C ASN A 23 8.02 6.12 -13.14
N ALA A 24 8.49 6.59 -11.98
CA ALA A 24 8.30 5.90 -10.70
C ALA A 24 7.59 6.75 -9.62
N PHE A 25 6.42 7.32 -9.93
CA PHE A 25 5.46 7.71 -8.90
C PHE A 25 4.03 7.25 -9.20
N ASN A 26 3.86 6.25 -10.07
CA ASN A 26 2.65 5.43 -10.05
C ASN A 26 2.71 4.56 -8.79
N GLN A 27 2.34 5.12 -7.64
CA GLN A 27 2.02 4.30 -6.47
C GLN A 27 0.75 3.52 -6.82
N PRO A 28 0.83 2.18 -6.95
CA PRO A 28 -0.30 1.37 -7.33
C PRO A 28 -1.40 1.48 -6.27
N ASN A 29 -2.59 1.92 -6.68
CA ASN A 29 -3.90 1.66 -6.06
C ASN A 29 -4.16 1.97 -4.56
N THR A 30 -3.19 2.46 -3.78
CA THR A 30 -3.35 2.87 -2.37
C THR A 30 -3.28 4.39 -2.22
N PHE A 31 -4.42 5.05 -2.03
CA PHE A 31 -4.44 6.51 -1.82
C PHE A 31 -4.18 6.92 -0.37
N VAL A 32 -4.40 6.03 0.61
CA VAL A 32 -3.95 6.30 1.99
C VAL A 32 -2.43 6.24 2.00
N ARG A 33 -1.80 7.42 2.05
CA ARG A 33 -0.35 7.57 2.08
C ARG A 33 0.09 7.90 3.49
N THR A 34 1.07 7.17 3.99
CA THR A 34 1.56 7.32 5.36
C THR A 34 3.02 7.71 5.37
N ALA A 35 3.39 8.54 6.35
CA ALA A 35 4.74 8.95 6.64
C ALA A 35 5.12 8.52 8.06
N ASN A 36 6.38 8.17 8.27
CA ASN A 36 6.94 8.01 9.61
C ASN A 36 8.20 8.88 9.77
N TYR A 37 8.21 9.69 10.82
CA TYR A 37 9.37 10.47 11.22
C TYR A 37 10.09 9.68 12.33
N PHE A 38 11.15 8.97 11.95
CA PHE A 38 11.86 8.02 12.83
C PHE A 38 13.32 8.43 13.00
N LEU A 39 13.61 9.24 14.02
CA LEU A 39 14.93 9.82 14.25
C LEU A 39 15.86 8.95 15.12
N LEU A 40 15.93 7.65 14.82
CA LEU A 40 16.94 6.75 15.39
C LEU A 40 17.70 6.02 14.27
N SER A 41 19.01 5.87 14.48
CA SER A 41 19.95 5.16 13.62
C SER A 41 20.69 4.06 14.41
N GLY A 42 21.70 3.42 13.82
CA GLY A 42 22.50 2.39 14.49
C GLY A 42 21.71 1.12 14.75
N THR A 43 21.81 0.56 15.96
CA THR A 43 21.22 -0.75 16.31
C THR A 43 19.72 -0.82 16.10
N GLU A 44 19.00 0.30 16.14
CA GLU A 44 17.55 0.32 15.94
C GLU A 44 17.14 0.02 14.49
N LEU A 45 17.92 0.47 13.51
CA LEU A 45 17.68 0.19 12.09
C LEU A 45 18.23 -1.16 11.63
N GLU A 46 18.92 -1.90 12.51
CA GLU A 46 19.36 -3.28 12.26
C GLU A 46 18.29 -4.32 12.67
N LYS A 47 17.31 -3.91 13.49
CA LYS A 47 16.25 -4.78 14.01
C LYS A 47 15.28 -5.20 12.89
N PRO A 48 15.09 -6.50 12.63
CA PRO A 48 14.16 -6.98 11.60
C PRO A 48 12.73 -6.48 11.77
N GLU A 49 12.25 -6.33 13.00
CA GLU A 49 10.92 -5.81 13.34
C GLU A 49 10.77 -4.32 13.06
N THR A 50 11.82 -3.52 13.28
CA THR A 50 11.84 -2.11 12.93
C THR A 50 11.75 -1.95 11.42
N ILE A 51 12.60 -2.67 10.67
CA ILE A 51 12.59 -2.64 9.20
C ILE A 51 11.21 -3.07 8.68
N ARG A 52 10.65 -4.16 9.21
CA ARG A 52 9.33 -4.64 8.82
C ARG A 52 8.26 -3.59 9.03
N THR A 53 8.26 -2.89 10.16
CA THR A 53 7.26 -1.86 10.44
C THR A 53 7.46 -0.62 9.57
N LEU A 54 8.68 -0.12 9.46
CA LEU A 54 9.01 1.03 8.61
C LEU A 54 8.67 0.76 7.14
N SER A 55 8.82 -0.48 6.67
CA SER A 55 8.48 -0.86 5.29
C SER A 55 6.99 -0.72 4.95
N GLN A 56 6.10 -0.67 5.96
CA GLN A 56 4.67 -0.46 5.76
C GLN A 56 4.29 0.98 5.43
N PHE A 57 5.20 1.93 5.69
CA PHE A 57 4.98 3.34 5.36
C PHE A 57 5.37 3.63 3.92
N ASN A 58 4.73 4.65 3.32
CA ASN A 58 5.08 5.09 1.97
C ASN A 58 6.28 6.05 1.97
N LEU A 59 6.45 6.80 3.05
CA LEU A 59 7.54 7.75 3.24
C LEU A 59 8.13 7.60 4.64
N ILE A 60 9.45 7.59 4.74
CA ILE A 60 10.15 7.69 6.02
C ILE A 60 11.18 8.81 5.98
N VAL A 61 11.34 9.48 7.12
CA VAL A 61 12.40 10.46 7.37
C VAL A 61 13.25 9.89 8.50
N ILE A 62 14.54 9.69 8.25
CA ILE A 62 15.49 9.09 9.20
C ILE A 62 16.78 9.91 9.31
N PRO A 63 17.59 9.75 10.37
CA PRO A 63 18.79 10.54 10.59
C PRO A 63 19.83 10.32 9.48
N LEU A 64 20.53 11.39 9.09
CA LEU A 64 21.52 11.35 8.02
C LEU A 64 22.64 10.33 8.29
N GLU A 65 23.07 10.17 9.54
CA GLU A 65 24.14 9.25 9.92
C GLU A 65 23.78 7.76 9.72
N ALA A 66 22.52 7.43 9.43
CA ALA A 66 22.12 6.09 9.00
C ALA A 66 22.88 5.63 7.73
N GLN A 67 23.34 6.57 6.88
CA GLN A 67 24.17 6.22 5.71
C GLN A 67 25.55 5.67 6.08
N VAL A 68 26.03 5.94 7.30
CA VAL A 68 27.29 5.42 7.82
C VAL A 68 27.05 4.11 8.57
N TYR A 69 26.10 4.10 9.50
CA TYR A 69 25.89 2.95 10.39
C TYR A 69 25.08 1.82 9.76
N ASN A 70 24.18 2.11 8.82
CA ASN A 70 23.11 1.20 8.40
C ASN A 70 23.03 1.02 6.88
N GLN A 71 24.14 0.85 6.17
CA GLN A 71 24.09 0.71 4.69
C GLN A 71 23.18 -0.44 4.21
N ASP A 72 23.18 -1.58 4.92
CA ASP A 72 22.34 -2.73 4.58
C ASP A 72 20.83 -2.48 4.79
N PHE A 73 20.46 -1.50 5.63
CA PHE A 73 19.07 -1.12 5.87
C PHE A 73 18.39 -0.70 4.56
N PHE A 74 19.03 0.17 3.77
CA PHE A 74 18.45 0.71 2.53
C PHE A 74 18.12 -0.39 1.51
N LYS A 75 19.00 -1.37 1.36
CA LYS A 75 18.75 -2.53 0.49
C LYS A 75 17.63 -3.41 1.04
N THR A 76 17.64 -3.66 2.34
CA THR A 76 16.67 -4.55 3.00
C THR A 76 15.27 -3.97 2.96
N ILE A 77 15.10 -2.71 3.36
CA ILE A 77 13.78 -2.06 3.36
C ILE A 77 13.21 -1.93 1.95
N ARG A 78 14.03 -1.59 0.95
CA ARG A 78 13.59 -1.53 -0.46
C ARG A 78 13.25 -2.89 -1.06
N SER A 79 13.78 -3.98 -0.50
CA SER A 79 13.36 -5.33 -0.89
C SER A 79 11.95 -5.66 -0.40
N GLN A 80 11.52 -5.07 0.72
CA GLN A 80 10.18 -5.23 1.31
C GLN A 80 9.18 -4.23 0.70
N ASN A 81 9.59 -2.98 0.51
CA ASN A 81 8.80 -1.95 -0.15
C ASN A 81 9.63 -1.22 -1.21
N LYS A 82 9.42 -1.59 -2.49
CA LYS A 82 10.18 -1.03 -3.62
C LYS A 82 9.86 0.44 -3.89
N ASN A 83 8.70 0.92 -3.43
CA ASN A 83 8.20 2.26 -3.69
C ASN A 83 8.35 3.19 -2.47
N ILE A 84 9.03 2.75 -1.41
CA ILE A 84 9.27 3.58 -0.23
C ILE A 84 10.13 4.79 -0.59
N ILE A 85 9.72 5.96 -0.11
CA ILE A 85 10.48 7.20 -0.16
C ILE A 85 11.29 7.31 1.14
N ILE A 86 12.60 7.48 1.02
CA ILE A 86 13.49 7.65 2.17
C ILE A 86 14.17 9.02 2.07
N LEU A 87 13.87 9.91 3.01
CA LEU A 87 14.44 11.25 3.08
C LEU A 87 15.47 11.36 4.21
N ALA A 88 16.59 12.02 3.92
CA ALA A 88 17.60 12.32 4.92
C ALA A 88 17.16 13.52 5.77
N TYR A 89 17.10 13.34 7.08
CA TYR A 89 16.92 14.44 8.03
C TYR A 89 18.18 15.32 8.09
N VAL A 90 18.04 16.60 7.79
CA VAL A 90 19.13 17.58 7.79
C VAL A 90 18.67 18.87 8.46
N PRO A 91 19.16 19.21 9.67
CA PRO A 91 18.92 20.52 10.26
C PRO A 91 19.57 21.61 9.41
N THR A 92 18.81 22.66 9.11
CA THR A 92 19.31 23.70 8.21
C THR A 92 20.27 24.67 8.91
N VAL A 93 20.06 24.89 10.22
CA VAL A 93 20.74 25.95 10.97
C VAL A 93 21.37 25.50 12.28
N SER A 94 20.92 24.42 12.93
CA SER A 94 21.56 23.96 14.16
C SER A 94 22.74 23.04 13.93
N TRP A 95 23.74 23.20 14.80
CA TRP A 95 24.81 22.25 15.03
C TRP A 95 24.75 21.69 16.45
N ASN A 96 24.81 20.36 16.59
CA ASN A 96 24.63 19.68 17.87
C ASN A 96 25.93 19.05 18.40
N ASP A 97 26.67 19.78 19.23
CA ASP A 97 27.97 19.30 19.74
C ASP A 97 27.86 18.12 20.72
N LEU A 98 26.69 17.91 21.32
CA LEU A 98 26.51 16.87 22.33
C LEU A 98 26.25 15.49 21.70
N TYR A 99 25.44 15.45 20.64
CA TYR A 99 24.96 14.18 20.09
C TYR A 99 25.60 13.83 18.74
N TRP A 100 26.10 14.79 17.98
CA TRP A 100 26.77 14.54 16.70
C TRP A 100 28.24 14.14 16.89
N THR A 101 28.42 12.96 17.46
CA THR A 101 29.71 12.31 17.69
C THR A 101 30.00 11.20 16.67
N ASP A 102 29.15 11.05 15.66
CA ASP A 102 29.32 10.05 14.61
C ASP A 102 30.40 10.49 13.57
N PRO A 103 30.95 9.53 12.81
CA PRO A 103 32.01 9.83 11.84
C PRO A 103 31.63 10.83 10.74
N LEU A 104 30.33 10.94 10.39
CA LEU A 104 29.89 11.86 9.33
C LEU A 104 29.99 13.30 9.83
N HIS A 105 29.40 13.61 10.99
CA HIS A 105 29.47 14.96 11.53
C HIS A 105 30.87 15.31 12.05
N GLN A 106 31.64 14.35 12.56
CA GLN A 106 33.05 14.58 12.91
C GLN A 106 33.93 14.93 11.70
N ALA A 107 33.62 14.37 10.53
CA ALA A 107 34.32 14.73 9.29
C ALA A 107 33.86 16.08 8.73
N GLN A 108 32.59 16.43 8.91
CA GLN A 108 32.00 17.69 8.45
C GLN A 108 32.42 18.89 9.32
N TYR A 109 32.54 18.72 10.63
CA TYR A 109 32.79 19.80 11.58
C TYR A 109 34.02 20.69 11.24
N PRO A 110 35.20 20.13 10.88
CA PRO A 110 36.38 20.94 10.55
C PRO A 110 36.23 21.78 9.27
N GLU A 111 35.22 21.51 8.43
CA GLU A 111 34.94 22.27 7.22
C GLU A 111 34.17 23.56 7.51
N ILE A 112 33.55 23.67 8.69
CA ILE A 112 32.77 24.84 9.12
C ILE A 112 33.69 25.99 9.51
N GLN A 113 33.53 27.12 8.82
CA GLN A 113 34.34 28.32 9.06
C GLN A 113 33.84 29.13 10.28
N GLN A 114 34.74 29.88 10.89
CA GLN A 114 34.44 30.59 12.14
C GLN A 114 33.44 31.74 11.98
N ASP A 115 33.40 32.37 10.81
CA ASP A 115 32.46 33.43 10.41
C ASP A 115 31.09 32.91 9.96
N TRP A 116 30.91 31.58 9.88
CA TRP A 116 29.62 30.98 9.51
C TRP A 116 28.66 30.84 10.69
N TRP A 117 29.13 31.00 11.91
CA TRP A 117 28.29 30.90 13.10
C TRP A 117 27.43 32.15 13.28
N LEU A 118 26.14 31.98 13.62
CA LEU A 118 25.27 33.08 14.00
C LEU A 118 25.69 33.63 15.36
N ARG A 119 25.87 34.94 15.42
CA ARG A 119 26.34 35.67 16.60
C ARG A 119 25.54 36.93 16.83
N ASP A 120 25.66 37.50 18.01
CA ASP A 120 25.33 38.90 18.26
C ASP A 120 26.54 39.81 17.95
N ALA A 121 26.33 41.12 18.05
CA ALA A 121 27.35 42.15 17.84
C ALA A 121 28.56 42.06 18.80
N ASN A 122 28.41 41.35 19.93
CA ASN A 122 29.52 41.10 20.86
C ASN A 122 30.26 39.79 20.52
N ALA A 123 30.02 39.22 19.34
CA ALA A 123 30.52 37.94 18.88
C ALA A 123 30.09 36.75 19.75
N LYS A 124 29.05 36.91 20.58
CA LYS A 124 28.49 35.82 21.37
C LYS A 124 27.66 34.93 20.46
N GLN A 125 27.86 33.63 20.60
CA GLN A 125 27.15 32.64 19.82
C GLN A 125 25.66 32.56 20.17
N VAL A 126 24.83 32.44 19.14
CA VAL A 126 23.38 32.29 19.22
C VAL A 126 23.00 30.83 19.04
N SER A 127 21.89 30.42 19.64
CA SER A 127 21.29 29.11 19.41
C SER A 127 19.80 29.24 19.13
N VAL A 128 19.29 28.43 18.19
CA VAL A 128 17.85 28.31 17.90
C VAL A 128 17.20 27.17 18.70
N TRP A 129 18.00 26.27 19.28
CA TRP A 129 17.51 25.15 20.09
C TRP A 129 18.36 24.92 21.35
N PRO A 130 17.83 24.31 22.44
CA PRO A 130 18.63 24.03 23.63
C PRO A 130 19.84 23.12 23.33
N ASN A 131 21.02 23.53 23.82
CA ASN A 131 22.30 22.81 23.68
C ASN A 131 22.84 22.69 22.25
N THR A 132 22.37 23.50 21.32
CA THR A 132 22.93 23.61 19.97
C THR A 132 23.66 24.93 19.77
N ARG A 133 24.22 25.11 18.58
CA ARG A 133 24.79 26.35 18.08
C ARG A 133 24.20 26.65 16.71
N ALA A 134 23.82 27.91 16.46
CA ALA A 134 23.20 28.29 15.19
C ALA A 134 24.25 28.71 14.14
N LEU A 135 24.04 28.28 12.90
CA LEU A 135 24.76 28.67 11.70
C LEU A 135 23.99 29.78 10.99
N ASN A 136 24.71 30.77 10.49
CA ASN A 136 24.15 31.96 9.85
C ASN A 136 23.92 31.68 8.36
N LEU A 137 22.68 31.70 7.89
CA LEU A 137 22.36 31.51 6.47
C LEU A 137 22.83 32.64 5.58
N ASN A 138 23.12 33.82 6.13
CA ASN A 138 23.80 34.91 5.44
C ASN A 138 25.34 34.77 5.55
N SER A 139 25.85 33.56 5.36
CA SER A 139 27.28 33.27 5.31
C SER A 139 27.57 32.19 4.26
N GLY A 140 28.84 31.78 4.12
CA GLY A 140 29.22 30.66 3.24
C GLY A 140 28.60 29.32 3.64
N TRP A 141 28.01 29.20 4.84
CA TRP A 141 27.30 28.01 5.28
C TRP A 141 26.18 27.58 4.32
N SER A 142 25.38 28.53 3.82
CA SER A 142 24.25 28.20 2.94
C SER A 142 24.72 27.50 1.65
N ASP A 143 25.77 28.05 1.03
CA ASP A 143 26.38 27.48 -0.18
C ASP A 143 27.01 26.12 0.11
N TYR A 144 27.72 26.03 1.24
CA TYR A 144 28.35 24.79 1.69
C TYR A 144 27.33 23.68 1.92
N LEU A 145 26.25 23.94 2.65
CA LEU A 145 25.21 22.95 2.96
C LEU A 145 24.53 22.43 1.69
N ALA A 146 24.24 23.32 0.73
CA ALA A 146 23.65 22.93 -0.55
C ALA A 146 24.57 21.98 -1.35
N HIS A 147 25.88 22.25 -1.37
CA HIS A 147 26.86 21.36 -1.99
C HIS A 147 27.05 20.07 -1.19
N TYR A 148 27.05 20.13 0.14
CA TYR A 148 27.15 18.97 1.01
C TYR A 148 26.01 17.98 0.74
N VAL A 149 24.77 18.48 0.64
CA VAL A 149 23.60 17.67 0.27
C VAL A 149 23.80 16.99 -1.08
N LYS A 150 24.25 17.71 -2.10
CA LYS A 150 24.51 17.11 -3.42
C LYS A 150 25.65 16.08 -3.37
N ASP A 151 26.79 16.47 -2.82
CA ASP A 151 28.07 15.77 -3.02
C ASP A 151 28.34 14.69 -1.97
N LYS A 152 27.72 14.76 -0.79
CA LYS A 152 27.93 13.83 0.34
C LYS A 152 26.68 13.07 0.77
N VAL A 153 25.50 13.58 0.46
CA VAL A 153 24.22 12.92 0.81
C VAL A 153 23.64 12.20 -0.41
N LEU A 154 23.18 12.95 -1.42
CA LEU A 154 22.49 12.37 -2.57
C LEU A 154 23.41 11.55 -3.50
N SER A 155 24.69 11.90 -3.58
CA SER A 155 25.69 11.15 -4.36
C SER A 155 25.87 9.69 -3.90
N THR A 156 25.46 9.35 -2.68
CA THR A 156 25.51 7.98 -2.15
C THR A 156 24.53 7.03 -2.86
N GLY A 157 23.47 7.56 -3.47
CA GLY A 157 22.39 6.79 -4.07
C GLY A 157 21.46 6.07 -3.08
N LEU A 158 21.61 6.32 -1.77
CA LEU A 158 20.79 5.70 -0.72
C LEU A 158 19.43 6.41 -0.54
N TRP A 159 19.45 7.74 -0.68
CA TRP A 159 18.34 8.64 -0.39
C TRP A 159 17.52 8.98 -1.64
N ASP A 160 16.20 9.11 -1.49
CA ASP A 160 15.33 9.65 -2.55
C ASP A 160 15.26 11.18 -2.50
N GLY A 161 15.74 11.78 -1.41
CA GLY A 161 15.68 13.21 -1.19
C GLY A 161 16.13 13.63 0.21
N ILE A 162 15.83 14.88 0.52
CA ILE A 162 16.17 15.53 1.79
C ILE A 162 14.94 16.10 2.48
N PHE A 163 15.04 16.15 3.80
CA PHE A 163 14.12 16.78 4.71
C PHE A 163 14.90 17.87 5.45
N TYR A 164 14.71 19.13 5.04
CA TYR A 164 15.31 20.25 5.75
C TYR A 164 14.47 20.60 6.98
N ASP A 165 15.07 20.45 8.15
CA ASP A 165 14.41 20.80 9.42
C ASP A 165 14.85 22.19 9.90
N GLU A 166 14.13 22.69 10.91
CA GLU A 166 14.36 23.99 11.56
C GLU A 166 14.19 25.19 10.62
N VAL A 167 13.33 25.06 9.60
CA VAL A 167 13.11 26.10 8.59
C VAL A 167 12.21 27.18 9.15
N GLN A 168 12.79 28.29 9.61
CA GLN A 168 12.03 29.44 10.15
C GLN A 168 12.28 30.67 9.28
N ASP A 169 11.24 31.26 8.71
CA ASP A 169 11.35 32.48 7.88
C ASP A 169 11.58 33.77 8.69
N SER A 170 11.83 33.64 9.98
CA SER A 170 12.27 34.71 10.88
C SER A 170 13.31 34.17 11.88
N ILE A 171 14.12 35.07 12.42
CA ILE A 171 15.18 34.77 13.39
C ILE A 171 15.16 35.70 14.60
N SER A 172 14.52 36.87 14.50
CA SER A 172 14.50 37.90 15.56
C SER A 172 13.96 37.41 16.91
N TRP A 173 13.18 36.31 16.92
CA TRP A 173 12.65 35.66 18.11
C TRP A 173 13.71 35.04 19.03
N VAL A 174 14.94 34.77 18.53
CA VAL A 174 16.05 34.25 19.36
C VAL A 174 16.73 35.34 20.19
N GLY A 175 16.36 36.61 20.00
CA GLY A 175 16.95 37.76 20.69
C GLY A 175 17.87 38.57 19.78
N THR A 176 18.94 39.13 20.36
CA THR A 176 19.90 39.96 19.63
C THR A 176 20.75 39.11 18.69
N VAL A 177 20.77 39.48 17.42
CA VAL A 177 21.51 38.81 16.34
C VAL A 177 22.18 39.85 15.44
N ASP A 178 23.31 39.49 14.88
CA ASP A 178 24.02 40.20 13.81
C ASP A 178 24.08 39.25 12.60
N VAL A 179 23.00 39.26 11.81
CA VAL A 179 22.81 38.39 10.65
C VAL A 179 23.64 38.91 9.48
N ASP A 180 23.75 40.23 9.32
CA ASP A 180 24.53 40.86 8.24
C ASP A 180 26.05 40.90 8.47
N GLN A 181 26.48 40.56 9.70
CA GLN A 181 27.87 40.47 10.14
C GLN A 181 28.63 41.80 10.10
N ASN A 182 27.93 42.91 10.29
CA ASN A 182 28.52 44.25 10.26
C ASN A 182 29.07 44.71 11.63
N GLY A 183 28.94 43.89 12.68
CA GLY A 183 29.36 44.21 14.05
C GLY A 183 28.34 45.03 14.85
N VAL A 184 27.11 45.17 14.35
CA VAL A 184 25.98 45.85 14.99
C VAL A 184 24.78 44.91 14.99
N ASN A 185 24.07 44.83 16.12
CA ASN A 185 22.89 43.99 16.19
C ASN A 185 21.83 44.51 15.21
N ASP A 186 21.29 43.60 14.42
CA ASP A 186 20.22 43.90 13.48
C ASP A 186 18.93 44.28 14.21
N SER A 187 18.15 45.15 13.58
CA SER A 187 16.76 45.31 13.96
C SER A 187 15.98 44.02 13.64
N ALA A 188 14.91 43.72 14.38
CA ALA A 188 14.09 42.54 14.11
C ALA A 188 13.64 42.46 12.64
N LEU A 189 13.22 43.59 12.07
CA LEU A 189 12.81 43.69 10.66
C LEU A 189 13.96 43.34 9.70
N THR A 190 15.15 43.90 9.94
CA THR A 190 16.33 43.66 9.10
C THR A 190 16.74 42.18 9.16
N ALA A 191 16.85 41.64 10.38
CA ALA A 191 17.24 40.25 10.61
C ALA A 191 16.28 39.29 9.89
N ASP A 192 14.97 39.46 10.07
CA ASP A 192 13.96 38.58 9.48
C ASP A 192 13.90 38.68 7.94
N GLN A 193 14.07 39.89 7.39
CA GLN A 193 14.13 40.08 5.94
C GLN A 193 15.33 39.38 5.30
N ILE A 194 16.52 39.52 5.90
CA ILE A 194 17.72 38.83 5.43
C ILE A 194 17.53 37.32 5.54
N TRP A 195 17.02 36.86 6.69
CA TRP A 195 16.86 35.44 6.98
C TRP A 195 15.89 34.74 6.02
N ALA A 196 14.70 35.30 5.81
CA ALA A 196 13.71 34.76 4.86
C ALA A 196 14.26 34.70 3.42
N LYS A 197 14.99 35.75 3.00
CA LYS A 197 15.64 35.77 1.69
C LYS A 197 16.67 34.66 1.59
N LYS A 198 17.48 34.43 2.62
CA LYS A 198 18.56 33.43 2.58
C LYS A 198 18.06 32.00 2.60
N TYR A 199 16.93 31.70 3.24
CA TYR A 199 16.25 30.42 3.03
C TYR A 199 15.82 30.23 1.58
N THR A 200 15.25 31.27 0.96
CA THR A 200 14.84 31.21 -0.45
C THR A 200 16.03 30.99 -1.37
N ASP A 201 17.15 31.71 -1.14
CA ASP A 201 18.40 31.53 -1.87
C ASP A 201 18.95 30.10 -1.68
N HIS A 202 18.96 29.59 -0.44
CA HIS A 202 19.43 28.25 -0.10
C HIS A 202 18.63 27.14 -0.80
N PHE A 203 17.29 27.22 -0.79
CA PHE A 203 16.45 26.22 -1.46
C PHE A 203 16.57 26.30 -2.98
N SER A 204 16.65 27.52 -3.54
CA SER A 204 16.89 27.71 -4.97
C SER A 204 18.21 27.09 -5.42
N GLN A 205 19.28 27.34 -4.67
CA GLN A 205 20.60 26.79 -4.95
C GLN A 205 20.64 25.27 -4.76
N THR A 206 20.10 24.75 -3.65
CA THR A 206 20.02 23.30 -3.43
C THR A 206 19.27 22.66 -4.58
N ARG A 207 18.12 23.21 -4.99
CA ARG A 207 17.35 22.70 -6.14
C ARG A 207 18.16 22.69 -7.44
N ALA A 208 18.87 23.79 -7.74
CA ALA A 208 19.72 23.88 -8.93
C ALA A 208 20.82 22.80 -8.95
N LEU A 209 21.33 22.41 -7.78
CA LEU A 209 22.36 21.40 -7.61
C LEU A 209 21.82 19.96 -7.70
N ILE A 210 20.68 19.67 -7.07
CA ILE A 210 20.15 18.30 -6.95
C ILE A 210 19.22 17.90 -8.10
N GLY A 211 18.78 18.84 -8.93
CA GLY A 211 17.89 18.60 -10.06
C GLY A 211 16.43 18.39 -9.66
N GLN A 212 15.60 17.98 -10.62
CA GLN A 212 14.15 17.87 -10.46
C GLN A 212 13.70 16.55 -9.82
N ASP A 213 14.54 15.51 -9.90
CA ASP A 213 14.18 14.15 -9.51
C ASP A 213 14.28 13.92 -8.00
N ALA A 214 15.22 14.60 -7.33
CA ALA A 214 15.39 14.49 -5.89
C ALA A 214 14.24 15.19 -5.14
N ILE A 215 13.70 14.52 -4.13
CA ILE A 215 12.66 15.11 -3.28
C ILE A 215 13.32 16.09 -2.30
N MET A 216 12.74 17.27 -2.13
CA MET A 216 13.16 18.21 -1.10
C MET A 216 11.92 18.75 -0.40
N ILE A 217 11.79 18.48 0.89
CA ILE A 217 10.71 19.01 1.72
C ILE A 217 11.28 19.73 2.95
N THR A 218 10.48 20.59 3.55
CA THR A 218 10.88 21.41 4.71
C THR A 218 10.02 21.12 5.94
N ASN A 219 10.51 21.45 7.13
CA ASN A 219 9.70 21.53 8.34
C ASN A 219 9.88 22.89 9.03
N GLY A 220 8.78 23.62 9.22
CA GLY A 220 8.77 24.93 9.91
C GLY A 220 7.81 25.99 9.34
N SER A 221 8.29 27.05 8.67
CA SER A 221 7.45 28.17 8.21
C SER A 221 6.72 27.90 6.88
N SER A 222 5.48 28.39 6.75
CA SER A 222 4.67 28.30 5.53
C SER A 222 4.93 29.50 4.60
N ASN A 223 6.20 29.78 4.29
CA ASN A 223 6.53 30.91 3.42
C ASN A 223 6.32 30.54 1.94
N PRO A 224 5.39 31.17 1.21
CA PRO A 224 5.11 30.83 -0.19
C PRO A 224 6.30 31.08 -1.13
N ALA A 225 7.30 31.88 -0.73
CA ALA A 225 8.52 32.06 -1.51
C ALA A 225 9.36 30.76 -1.62
N PHE A 226 9.16 29.80 -0.71
CA PHE A 226 9.88 28.53 -0.73
C PHE A 226 9.26 27.53 -1.73
N ALA A 227 7.95 27.63 -1.97
CA ALA A 227 7.17 26.67 -2.74
C ALA A 227 7.73 26.35 -4.15
N PRO A 228 8.26 27.31 -4.94
CA PRO A 228 8.82 27.01 -6.26
C PRO A 228 10.01 26.04 -6.27
N TYR A 229 10.69 25.85 -5.13
CA TYR A 229 11.92 25.07 -5.05
C TYR A 229 11.73 23.71 -4.37
N VAL A 230 10.67 23.53 -3.60
CA VAL A 230 10.42 22.34 -2.77
C VAL A 230 9.28 21.48 -3.32
N ASN A 231 9.25 20.21 -2.94
CA ASN A 231 8.15 19.28 -3.20
C ASN A 231 6.99 19.45 -2.21
N GLY A 232 7.23 20.03 -1.04
CA GLY A 232 6.25 20.17 0.01
C GLY A 232 6.89 20.46 1.35
N ARG A 233 6.12 20.28 2.42
CA ARG A 233 6.57 20.45 3.79
C ARG A 233 5.93 19.45 4.75
N MET A 234 6.49 19.35 5.94
CA MET A 234 5.78 18.81 7.10
C MET A 234 4.98 19.92 7.80
N PHE A 235 3.69 19.66 8.03
CA PHE A 235 2.84 20.36 8.98
C PHE A 235 2.92 19.62 10.31
N GLU A 236 3.90 19.99 11.12
CA GLU A 236 4.18 19.37 12.41
C GLU A 236 3.17 19.84 13.49
N THR A 237 2.85 18.95 14.43
CA THR A 237 1.88 19.20 15.50
C THR A 237 0.53 19.65 14.93
N PHE A 238 0.07 18.96 13.88
CA PHE A 238 -1.17 19.32 13.21
C PHE A 238 -2.41 19.08 14.10
N PRO A 239 -3.40 19.99 14.12
CA PRO A 239 -3.40 21.31 13.46
C PRO A 239 -2.64 22.40 14.23
N SER A 240 -2.50 22.22 15.54
CA SER A 240 -1.65 22.97 16.48
C SER A 240 -1.66 22.24 17.84
N SER A 241 -0.88 22.71 18.81
CA SER A 241 -0.85 22.20 20.19
C SER A 241 -2.15 22.47 20.98
N THR A 242 -2.87 23.53 20.62
CA THR A 242 -4.18 23.96 21.18
C THR A 242 -5.35 23.25 20.50
N ASN A 243 -5.14 22.72 19.30
CA ASN A 243 -6.05 21.87 18.55
C ASN A 243 -7.49 22.44 18.43
N THR A 244 -7.65 23.72 18.11
CA THR A 244 -8.97 24.34 17.90
C THR A 244 -9.46 24.17 16.46
N LEU A 245 -10.77 24.32 16.22
CA LEU A 245 -11.34 24.27 14.86
C LEU A 245 -10.91 25.46 13.99
N ALA A 246 -10.56 26.59 14.61
CA ALA A 246 -10.04 27.75 13.89
C ALA A 246 -8.62 27.49 13.37
N GLU A 247 -7.77 26.86 14.19
CA GLU A 247 -6.43 26.43 13.78
C GLU A 247 -6.51 25.30 12.76
N TRP A 248 -7.38 24.30 12.96
CA TRP A 248 -7.63 23.28 11.95
C TRP A 248 -7.99 23.89 10.60
N LYS A 249 -8.91 24.88 10.57
CA LYS A 249 -9.26 25.58 9.34
C LYS A 249 -8.04 26.25 8.70
N GLY A 250 -7.28 27.03 9.48
CA GLY A 250 -6.10 27.75 9.00
C GLY A 250 -5.03 26.81 8.44
N THR A 251 -4.57 25.85 9.24
CA THR A 251 -3.52 24.91 8.86
C THR A 251 -3.96 24.00 7.71
N THR A 252 -5.24 23.59 7.64
CA THR A 252 -5.76 22.82 6.50
C THR A 252 -5.82 23.67 5.23
N GLN A 253 -6.20 24.95 5.34
CA GLN A 253 -6.18 25.86 4.20
C GLN A 253 -4.75 26.04 3.67
N ASP A 254 -3.77 26.21 4.57
CA ASP A 254 -2.36 26.34 4.21
C ASP A 254 -1.86 25.08 3.50
N TYR A 255 -2.14 23.89 4.06
CA TYR A 255 -1.83 22.60 3.43
C TYR A 255 -2.41 22.48 2.02
N LEU A 256 -3.72 22.69 1.86
CA LEU A 256 -4.39 22.55 0.57
C LEU A 256 -3.97 23.63 -0.45
N THR A 257 -3.48 24.78 0.02
CA THR A 257 -2.96 25.86 -0.81
C THR A 257 -1.53 25.57 -1.25
N GLN A 258 -0.66 25.20 -0.31
CA GLN A 258 0.72 24.84 -0.56
C GLN A 258 0.82 23.70 -1.57
N GLN A 259 -0.03 22.68 -1.45
CA GLN A 259 -0.09 21.58 -2.41
C GLN A 259 -0.23 22.04 -3.87
N LYS A 260 -0.88 23.19 -4.11
CA LYS A 260 -1.08 23.77 -5.45
C LYS A 260 0.03 24.71 -5.89
N GLN A 261 0.87 25.17 -4.95
CA GLN A 261 1.92 26.17 -5.19
C GLN A 261 3.30 25.54 -5.38
N VAL A 262 3.52 24.33 -4.87
CA VAL A 262 4.81 23.65 -5.01
C VAL A 262 5.18 23.45 -6.48
N GLY A 263 6.46 23.67 -6.81
CA GLY A 263 6.98 23.58 -8.19
C GLY A 263 7.17 22.16 -8.73
N TYR A 264 6.95 21.15 -7.89
CA TYR A 264 7.26 19.74 -8.14
C TYR A 264 6.11 18.84 -7.70
N GLN A 265 6.25 17.53 -7.92
CA GLN A 265 5.30 16.57 -7.38
C GLN A 265 5.17 16.75 -5.86
N ASN A 266 3.93 16.91 -5.41
CA ASN A 266 3.62 17.21 -4.02
C ASN A 266 4.04 16.07 -3.07
N VAL A 267 4.76 16.46 -2.03
CA VAL A 267 5.13 15.62 -0.88
C VAL A 267 4.94 16.47 0.38
N ASP A 268 3.69 16.72 0.75
CA ASP A 268 3.37 17.29 2.06
C ASP A 268 3.17 16.16 3.08
N ILE A 269 3.64 16.37 4.32
CA ILE A 269 3.38 15.49 5.45
C ILE A 269 2.46 16.24 6.42
N VAL A 270 1.32 15.65 6.78
CA VAL A 270 0.47 16.11 7.88
C VAL A 270 0.78 15.25 9.09
N ASN A 271 1.62 15.76 10.00
CA ASN A 271 2.06 15.01 11.18
C ASN A 271 1.25 15.42 12.40
N VAL A 272 0.34 14.54 12.82
CA VAL A 272 -0.40 14.66 14.08
C VAL A 272 0.43 14.01 15.18
N ASN A 273 0.20 14.32 16.45
CA ASN A 273 0.96 13.69 17.53
C ASN A 273 0.15 13.42 18.79
N SER A 274 0.77 12.77 19.77
CA SER A 274 0.16 12.48 21.07
C SER A 274 0.22 13.65 22.06
N ASP A 275 0.55 14.87 21.62
CA ASP A 275 0.77 16.03 22.50
C ASP A 275 1.83 15.76 23.58
N ASN A 276 2.89 15.02 23.23
CA ASN A 276 3.95 14.57 24.14
C ASN A 276 3.46 13.67 25.30
N THR A 277 2.28 13.07 25.19
CA THR A 277 1.72 12.18 26.23
C THR A 277 2.11 10.71 26.05
N GLY A 278 2.47 10.31 24.84
CA GLY A 278 2.68 8.90 24.48
C GLY A 278 1.40 8.10 24.28
N ILE A 279 0.22 8.72 24.38
CA ILE A 279 -1.07 8.07 24.19
C ILE A 279 -1.27 7.77 22.70
N LYS A 280 -1.02 6.52 22.32
CA LYS A 280 -1.06 6.06 20.93
C LYS A 280 -2.45 5.65 20.44
N ASP A 281 -3.43 5.52 21.32
CA ASP A 281 -4.75 4.94 21.07
C ASP A 281 -5.88 5.98 21.09
N ASN A 282 -5.56 7.26 20.87
CA ASN A 282 -6.56 8.29 20.60
C ASN A 282 -7.06 8.19 19.14
N TYR A 283 -7.83 7.14 18.86
CA TYR A 283 -8.27 6.80 17.50
C TYR A 283 -9.10 7.90 16.84
N GLN A 284 -9.88 8.66 17.61
CA GLN A 284 -10.60 9.83 17.10
C GLN A 284 -9.65 10.90 16.55
N LYS A 285 -8.57 11.22 17.28
CA LYS A 285 -7.55 12.18 16.81
C LYS A 285 -6.83 11.68 15.55
N ILE A 286 -6.51 10.39 15.52
CA ILE A 286 -5.90 9.75 14.34
C ILE A 286 -6.84 9.81 13.14
N ARG A 287 -8.09 9.39 13.29
CA ARG A 287 -9.11 9.43 12.23
C ARG A 287 -9.33 10.85 11.73
N PHE A 288 -9.44 11.84 12.61
CA PHE A 288 -9.57 13.25 12.22
C PHE A 288 -8.37 13.73 11.40
N GLY A 289 -7.14 13.38 11.82
CA GLY A 289 -5.91 13.72 11.13
C GLY A 289 -5.79 13.05 9.75
N ILE A 290 -5.94 11.73 9.67
CA ILE A 290 -5.77 10.99 8.42
C ILE A 290 -6.84 11.36 7.40
N THR A 291 -8.10 11.53 7.82
CA THR A 291 -9.19 11.94 6.91
C THR A 291 -9.06 13.39 6.46
N THR A 292 -8.53 14.29 7.32
CA THR A 292 -8.14 15.65 6.90
C THR A 292 -7.03 15.61 5.85
N THR A 293 -6.01 14.77 6.06
CA THR A 293 -4.91 14.58 5.10
C THR A 293 -5.45 14.14 3.74
N LEU A 294 -6.40 13.21 3.74
CA LEU A 294 -7.06 12.65 2.55
C LEU A 294 -7.99 13.64 1.82
N LEU A 295 -8.33 14.79 2.41
CA LEU A 295 -8.94 15.90 1.65
C LEU A 295 -7.97 16.45 0.60
N GLY A 296 -6.66 16.39 0.88
CA GLY A 296 -5.55 16.65 -0.05
C GLY A 296 -4.82 15.37 -0.47
N ASN A 297 -3.57 15.48 -0.91
CA ASN A 297 -2.77 14.40 -1.50
C ASN A 297 -1.47 14.08 -0.72
N GLY A 298 -1.35 14.63 0.49
CA GLY A 298 -0.22 14.46 1.39
C GLY A 298 -0.15 13.10 2.07
N TYR A 299 0.88 12.95 2.90
CA TYR A 299 1.20 11.77 3.67
C TYR A 299 0.83 12.01 5.14
N PHE A 300 0.13 11.07 5.77
CA PHE A 300 -0.26 11.18 7.17
C PHE A 300 0.82 10.57 8.09
N GLY A 301 1.23 11.32 9.10
CA GLY A 301 2.10 10.84 10.18
C GLY A 301 1.43 10.95 11.56
N PHE A 302 1.82 10.06 12.47
CA PHE A 302 1.44 10.14 13.88
C PHE A 302 2.57 9.70 14.80
N ASP A 303 3.03 10.58 15.68
CA ASP A 303 4.15 10.33 16.60
C ASP A 303 3.91 10.86 18.02
N PHE A 304 4.94 10.79 18.87
CA PHE A 304 4.85 11.26 20.25
C PHE A 304 4.64 12.79 20.33
N GLY A 305 5.35 13.54 19.49
CA GLY A 305 5.39 15.00 19.46
C GLY A 305 6.83 15.50 19.49
N THR A 306 7.02 16.79 19.76
CA THR A 306 8.32 17.47 19.69
C THR A 306 9.41 16.91 20.62
N ASN A 307 9.07 16.06 21.59
CA ASN A 307 10.02 15.50 22.54
C ASN A 307 10.63 14.16 22.07
N SER A 308 10.03 13.48 21.09
CA SER A 308 10.49 12.16 20.64
C SER A 308 9.91 11.79 19.28
N HIS A 309 10.76 11.18 18.44
CA HIS A 309 10.38 10.69 17.12
C HIS A 309 10.89 9.25 16.91
N ASN A 310 10.61 8.35 17.86
CA ASN A 310 11.06 6.95 17.80
C ASN A 310 9.90 5.94 17.68
N GLN A 311 8.73 6.42 17.31
CA GLN A 311 7.51 5.61 17.35
C GLN A 311 7.26 4.88 16.04
N LEU A 312 6.96 3.59 16.17
CA LEU A 312 6.59 2.69 15.07
C LEU A 312 5.08 2.40 15.09
N TRP A 313 4.27 3.40 15.45
CA TRP A 313 2.82 3.21 15.61
C TRP A 313 2.13 3.08 14.25
N THR A 314 1.26 2.08 14.12
CA THR A 314 0.48 1.79 12.91
C THR A 314 -0.99 1.67 13.25
N TYR A 315 -1.85 1.98 12.28
CA TYR A 315 -3.29 1.97 12.48
C TYR A 315 -4.06 1.18 11.41
N ASP A 316 -5.24 0.68 11.77
CA ASP A 316 -6.11 -0.12 10.90
C ASP A 316 -6.50 0.65 9.61
N GLU A 317 -6.47 1.98 9.63
CA GLU A 317 -6.71 2.84 8.49
C GLU A 317 -5.55 2.87 7.46
N TYR A 318 -4.32 2.52 7.86
CA TYR A 318 -3.11 2.66 7.02
C TYR A 318 -3.11 1.76 5.78
N PRO A 319 -3.43 0.45 5.86
CA PRO A 319 -3.37 -0.45 4.71
C PRO A 319 -4.58 -0.30 3.77
N ILE A 320 -5.45 0.69 3.95
CA ILE A 320 -6.70 0.79 3.19
C ILE A 320 -6.46 1.30 1.76
N ALA A 321 -6.78 0.46 0.78
CA ALA A 321 -6.67 0.76 -0.65
C ALA A 321 -7.92 1.49 -1.19
N LEU A 322 -7.95 2.83 -1.06
CA LEU A 322 -9.08 3.65 -1.55
C LEU A 322 -9.15 3.79 -3.09
N GLY A 323 -8.06 3.51 -3.82
CA GLY A 323 -7.95 3.80 -5.25
C GLY A 323 -7.84 5.31 -5.55
N ALA A 324 -7.84 5.68 -6.83
CA ALA A 324 -7.64 7.08 -7.24
C ALA A 324 -8.76 8.01 -6.75
N PRO A 325 -8.48 9.31 -6.52
CA PRO A 325 -9.51 10.28 -6.16
C PRO A 325 -10.44 10.52 -7.34
N LYS A 326 -11.75 10.36 -7.12
CA LYS A 326 -12.80 10.65 -8.11
C LYS A 326 -13.22 12.12 -8.10
N THR A 327 -13.07 12.78 -6.96
CA THR A 327 -13.48 14.17 -6.76
C THR A 327 -12.41 14.96 -5.99
N THR A 328 -12.53 16.29 -6.04
CA THR A 328 -11.91 17.16 -5.04
C THR A 328 -12.71 17.10 -3.74
N TYR A 329 -12.15 17.60 -2.64
CA TYR A 329 -12.92 17.77 -1.40
C TYR A 329 -14.12 18.71 -1.62
N LYS A 330 -15.23 18.43 -0.94
CA LYS A 330 -16.48 19.23 -0.98
C LYS A 330 -17.14 19.25 0.39
N ASN A 331 -17.81 20.35 0.72
CA ASN A 331 -18.66 20.39 1.90
C ASN A 331 -19.90 19.51 1.66
N VAL A 332 -20.31 18.77 2.68
CA VAL A 332 -21.42 17.81 2.60
C VAL A 332 -22.77 18.51 2.46
N TYR A 333 -22.97 19.62 3.17
CA TYR A 333 -24.26 20.33 3.23
C TYR A 333 -24.33 21.55 2.29
N ASP A 334 -23.18 22.06 1.84
CA ASP A 334 -23.08 23.12 0.85
C ASP A 334 -22.03 22.79 -0.23
N PRO A 335 -22.36 21.94 -1.24
CA PRO A 335 -21.40 21.52 -2.25
C PRO A 335 -20.83 22.65 -3.12
N ALA A 336 -21.44 23.85 -3.11
CA ALA A 336 -20.90 25.03 -3.80
C ALA A 336 -19.70 25.63 -3.07
N LYS A 337 -19.50 25.29 -1.79
CA LYS A 337 -18.37 25.73 -0.98
C LYS A 337 -17.09 24.97 -1.36
N THR A 338 -16.16 25.67 -2.00
CA THR A 338 -14.88 25.12 -2.50
C THR A 338 -13.67 25.49 -1.65
N VAL A 339 -13.83 26.42 -0.71
CA VAL A 339 -12.79 26.86 0.24
C VAL A 339 -13.00 26.18 1.58
N ILE A 340 -11.94 25.61 2.16
CA ILE A 340 -12.04 24.86 3.42
C ILE A 340 -12.46 25.80 4.56
N ASP A 341 -13.32 25.29 5.44
CA ASP A 341 -13.87 26.02 6.58
C ASP A 341 -14.38 25.03 7.62
N GLN A 342 -14.78 25.49 8.80
CA GLN A 342 -15.49 24.64 9.75
C GLN A 342 -16.77 24.09 9.11
N GLY A 343 -17.01 22.79 9.31
CA GLY A 343 -18.08 22.07 8.62
C GLY A 343 -17.78 20.59 8.43
N VAL A 344 -18.68 19.89 7.74
CA VAL A 344 -18.48 18.50 7.36
C VAL A 344 -18.00 18.43 5.91
N TRP A 345 -16.87 17.77 5.69
CA TRP A 345 -16.21 17.67 4.40
C TRP A 345 -16.09 16.22 3.95
N LYS A 346 -16.13 16.01 2.64
CA LYS A 346 -15.97 14.69 2.03
C LYS A 346 -15.03 14.74 0.84
N ARG A 347 -14.44 13.58 0.53
CA ARG A 347 -13.81 13.32 -0.77
C ARG A 347 -14.08 11.89 -1.21
N ASP A 348 -14.41 11.72 -2.48
CA ASP A 348 -14.72 10.42 -3.07
C ASP A 348 -13.49 9.83 -3.77
N PHE A 349 -13.34 8.53 -3.61
CA PHE A 349 -12.34 7.69 -4.25
C PHE A 349 -13.01 6.58 -5.05
N GLU A 350 -12.22 5.89 -5.87
CA GLU A 350 -12.69 4.76 -6.67
C GLU A 350 -13.41 3.72 -5.82
N ARG A 351 -12.78 3.29 -4.72
CA ARG A 351 -13.24 2.22 -3.84
C ARG A 351 -13.76 2.69 -2.49
N GLY A 352 -13.89 4.00 -2.28
CA GLY A 352 -14.38 4.50 -1.00
C GLY A 352 -14.64 6.00 -0.95
N ARG A 353 -14.78 6.51 0.27
CA ARG A 353 -15.01 7.91 0.61
C ARG A 353 -14.38 8.20 1.97
N VAL A 354 -13.91 9.42 2.14
CA VAL A 354 -13.56 9.95 3.47
C VAL A 354 -14.55 11.03 3.88
N LEU A 355 -14.82 11.10 5.18
CA LEU A 355 -15.61 12.16 5.82
C LEU A 355 -14.82 12.76 6.97
N VAL A 356 -14.91 14.09 7.12
CA VAL A 356 -14.30 14.85 8.22
C VAL A 356 -15.40 15.69 8.87
N ASN A 357 -15.65 15.50 10.16
CA ASN A 357 -16.50 16.39 10.94
C ASN A 357 -15.65 17.44 11.67
N ALA A 358 -15.38 18.57 11.00
CA ALA A 358 -14.72 19.73 11.58
C ALA A 358 -15.73 20.74 12.14
N THR A 359 -16.71 20.26 12.92
CA THR A 359 -17.66 21.09 13.68
C THR A 359 -17.46 20.88 15.18
N SER A 360 -18.09 21.71 16.01
CA SER A 360 -18.04 21.60 17.47
C SER A 360 -19.01 20.56 18.05
N SER A 361 -19.83 19.94 17.20
CA SER A 361 -20.91 19.03 17.59
C SER A 361 -20.79 17.69 16.90
N THR A 362 -21.40 16.66 17.49
CA THR A 362 -21.68 15.40 16.80
C THR A 362 -22.67 15.66 15.66
N VAL A 363 -22.42 15.06 14.50
CA VAL A 363 -23.25 15.21 13.30
C VAL A 363 -23.62 13.85 12.74
N THR A 364 -24.84 13.71 12.22
CA THR A 364 -25.26 12.54 11.45
C THR A 364 -25.31 12.92 9.97
N VAL A 365 -24.58 12.15 9.16
CA VAL A 365 -24.40 12.38 7.73
C VAL A 365 -25.11 11.27 6.97
N PRO A 366 -26.18 11.57 6.22
CA PRO A 366 -26.75 10.62 5.28
C PRO A 366 -25.79 10.39 4.11
N LEU A 367 -25.68 9.15 3.65
CA LEU A 367 -24.83 8.73 2.54
C LEU A 367 -25.69 8.55 1.27
N ASP A 368 -25.07 8.71 0.11
CA ASP A 368 -25.68 8.56 -1.21
C ASP A 368 -25.66 7.10 -1.72
N GLY A 369 -25.62 6.15 -0.79
CA GLY A 369 -25.56 4.71 -1.05
C GLY A 369 -25.05 3.95 0.17
N ASP A 370 -24.92 2.64 0.01
CA ASP A 370 -24.36 1.77 1.04
C ASP A 370 -22.84 1.84 1.03
N PHE A 371 -22.27 1.99 2.22
CA PHE A 371 -20.84 1.96 2.46
C PHE A 371 -20.51 0.96 3.56
N GLU A 372 -19.35 0.34 3.47
CA GLU A 372 -18.81 -0.55 4.48
C GLU A 372 -17.80 0.22 5.35
N LYS A 373 -17.95 0.16 6.67
CA LYS A 373 -16.89 0.59 7.58
C LYS A 373 -15.72 -0.40 7.51
N ILE A 374 -14.49 0.06 7.72
CA ILE A 374 -13.33 -0.85 7.71
C ILE A 374 -13.45 -1.89 8.85
N HIS A 375 -12.87 -3.07 8.67
CA HIS A 375 -12.76 -4.10 9.72
C HIS A 375 -11.48 -3.85 10.52
N GLY A 376 -11.60 -3.17 11.66
CA GLY A 376 -10.48 -2.80 12.53
C GLY A 376 -10.48 -3.56 13.85
N ALA A 377 -9.29 -3.87 14.37
CA ALA A 377 -9.11 -4.49 15.68
C ALA A 377 -8.82 -3.47 16.79
N GLN A 378 -8.37 -2.26 16.43
CA GLN A 378 -7.93 -1.23 17.37
C GLN A 378 -9.09 -0.42 17.94
N ASP A 379 -10.06 -0.03 17.10
CA ASP A 379 -11.32 0.60 17.50
C ASP A 379 -12.53 -0.11 16.88
N PRO A 380 -12.88 -1.31 17.38
CA PRO A 380 -13.97 -2.11 16.81
C PRO A 380 -15.36 -1.51 17.06
N THR A 381 -15.47 -0.38 17.80
CA THR A 381 -16.76 0.31 17.97
C THR A 381 -17.09 1.21 16.77
N ILE A 382 -16.05 1.68 16.07
CA ILE A 382 -16.16 2.48 14.86
C ILE A 382 -15.86 1.61 13.63
N ASN A 383 -14.79 0.83 13.68
CA ASN A 383 -14.30 0.00 12.58
C ASN A 383 -14.84 -1.43 12.70
N ASP A 384 -16.17 -1.57 12.71
CA ASP A 384 -16.90 -2.83 12.97
C ASP A 384 -17.24 -3.63 11.71
N GLY A 385 -16.90 -3.14 10.51
CA GLY A 385 -17.26 -3.78 9.25
C GLY A 385 -18.72 -3.60 8.80
N SER A 386 -19.55 -2.86 9.55
CA SER A 386 -20.97 -2.71 9.23
C SER A 386 -21.20 -2.00 7.89
N ILE A 387 -22.24 -2.43 7.17
CA ILE A 387 -22.76 -1.70 6.01
C ILE A 387 -23.74 -0.65 6.52
N VAL A 388 -23.50 0.60 6.13
CA VAL A 388 -24.23 1.79 6.58
C VAL A 388 -24.63 2.67 5.40
N SER A 389 -25.80 3.30 5.53
CA SER A 389 -26.29 4.35 4.62
C SER A 389 -26.36 5.72 5.31
N GLU A 390 -26.00 5.78 6.59
CA GLU A 390 -25.80 7.00 7.38
C GLU A 390 -24.68 6.77 8.39
N ILE A 391 -23.98 7.84 8.79
CA ILE A 391 -22.93 7.75 9.81
C ILE A 391 -23.03 8.91 10.80
N THR A 392 -22.89 8.59 12.08
CA THR A 392 -22.79 9.61 13.14
C THR A 392 -21.33 9.79 13.52
N LEU A 393 -20.82 11.01 13.39
CA LEU A 393 -19.42 11.37 13.68
C LEU A 393 -19.37 12.37 14.82
N ALA A 394 -18.54 12.09 15.82
CA ALA A 394 -18.28 13.02 16.90
C ALA A 394 -17.60 14.31 16.38
N SER A 395 -17.65 15.37 17.19
CA SER A 395 -16.90 16.61 16.95
C SER A 395 -15.41 16.31 16.79
N LYS A 396 -14.74 16.86 15.77
CA LYS A 396 -13.33 16.59 15.44
C LYS A 396 -13.05 15.09 15.28
N ASP A 397 -13.86 14.41 14.51
CA ASP A 397 -13.64 13.02 14.09
C ASP A 397 -13.72 12.91 12.56
N GLY A 398 -13.29 11.79 12.03
CA GLY A 398 -13.47 11.44 10.64
C GLY A 398 -13.68 9.95 10.48
N ILE A 399 -13.98 9.52 9.25
CA ILE A 399 -14.07 8.10 8.92
C ILE A 399 -13.64 7.83 7.49
N ILE A 400 -13.01 6.67 7.27
CA ILE A 400 -12.80 6.08 5.96
C ILE A 400 -13.90 5.03 5.74
N LEU A 401 -14.62 5.16 4.64
CA LEU A 401 -15.72 4.29 4.24
C LEU A 401 -15.38 3.62 2.92
N LEU A 402 -15.57 2.31 2.83
CA LEU A 402 -15.34 1.50 1.64
C LEU A 402 -16.62 1.30 0.86
N ARG A 403 -16.50 1.09 -0.45
CA ARG A 403 -17.62 0.59 -1.25
C ARG A 403 -17.76 -0.91 -1.00
N PRO A 404 -18.97 -1.43 -0.75
CA PRO A 404 -19.19 -2.86 -0.60
C PRO A 404 -18.69 -3.62 -1.83
N ILE A 405 -18.11 -4.80 -1.62
CA ILE A 405 -17.79 -5.73 -2.70
C ILE A 405 -19.04 -6.56 -3.00
N ASP A 406 -19.37 -6.70 -4.28
CA ASP A 406 -20.51 -7.47 -4.76
C ASP A 406 -20.13 -8.54 -5.80
N LYS A 407 -18.85 -8.61 -6.19
CA LYS A 407 -18.34 -9.53 -7.21
C LYS A 407 -16.99 -10.12 -6.83
N ILE A 408 -16.76 -11.36 -7.27
CA ILE A 408 -15.46 -12.04 -7.20
C ILE A 408 -14.87 -12.01 -8.61
N THR A 409 -13.76 -11.31 -8.80
CA THR A 409 -13.07 -11.22 -10.10
C THR A 409 -11.81 -12.08 -10.08
N LYS A 410 -11.26 -12.43 -11.25
CA LYS A 410 -9.99 -13.17 -11.42
C LYS A 410 -9.86 -14.47 -10.62
N ALA A 411 -11.00 -15.03 -10.20
CA ALA A 411 -11.08 -16.25 -9.44
C ALA A 411 -12.43 -16.92 -9.68
N PRO A 412 -12.46 -18.24 -9.86
CA PRO A 412 -13.69 -18.91 -10.19
C PRO A 412 -14.51 -19.19 -8.93
N PHE A 413 -15.78 -18.84 -8.94
CA PHE A 413 -16.70 -19.02 -7.82
C PHE A 413 -17.95 -19.79 -8.25
N ARG A 414 -18.70 -20.32 -7.26
CA ARG A 414 -19.96 -21.02 -7.52
C ARG A 414 -21.12 -20.02 -7.50
N ASN A 415 -21.86 -19.91 -8.60
CA ASN A 415 -22.99 -19.00 -8.71
C ASN A 415 -24.07 -19.30 -7.66
N GLY A 416 -24.47 -18.30 -6.88
CA GLY A 416 -25.42 -18.41 -5.77
C GLY A 416 -24.80 -18.79 -4.42
N ALA A 417 -23.47 -18.74 -4.29
CA ALA A 417 -22.79 -18.94 -3.01
C ALA A 417 -22.76 -17.64 -2.19
N PHE A 418 -22.81 -17.76 -0.87
CA PHE A 418 -22.42 -16.68 0.03
C PHE A 418 -20.91 -16.72 0.25
N ALA A 419 -20.25 -15.60 -0.03
CA ALA A 419 -18.83 -15.37 0.09
C ALA A 419 -18.51 -14.73 1.44
N ARG A 420 -17.54 -15.29 2.17
CA ARG A 420 -16.93 -14.68 3.36
C ARG A 420 -15.47 -14.39 3.05
N ILE A 421 -14.99 -13.21 3.40
CA ILE A 421 -13.71 -12.69 2.93
C ILE A 421 -12.74 -12.56 4.11
N PHE A 422 -11.62 -13.23 4.01
CA PHE A 422 -10.61 -13.34 5.08
C PHE A 422 -9.22 -12.98 4.58
N ASN A 423 -8.37 -12.50 5.49
CA ASN A 423 -6.93 -12.48 5.24
C ASN A 423 -6.30 -13.87 5.47
N ALA A 424 -4.99 -14.02 5.20
CA ALA A 424 -4.27 -15.28 5.41
C ALA A 424 -4.31 -15.84 6.83
N THR A 425 -4.56 -15.01 7.85
CA THR A 425 -4.66 -15.44 9.25
C THR A 425 -6.07 -15.87 9.66
N GLY A 426 -7.07 -15.69 8.79
CA GLY A 426 -8.47 -16.01 9.06
C GLY A 426 -9.26 -14.90 9.75
N LYS A 427 -8.73 -13.69 9.83
CA LYS A 427 -9.51 -12.52 10.26
C LYS A 427 -10.38 -12.05 9.10
N THR A 428 -11.62 -11.67 9.40
CA THR A 428 -12.50 -11.03 8.42
C THR A 428 -11.84 -9.77 7.89
N LYS A 429 -11.68 -9.67 6.57
CA LYS A 429 -11.10 -8.51 5.90
C LYS A 429 -12.20 -7.59 5.36
N ARG A 430 -13.26 -8.19 4.80
CA ARG A 430 -14.40 -7.48 4.20
C ARG A 430 -15.71 -8.19 4.54
N THR A 431 -16.80 -7.44 4.49
CA THR A 431 -18.15 -7.97 4.72
C THR A 431 -18.57 -8.90 3.60
N GLY A 432 -19.16 -10.04 3.98
CA GLY A 432 -19.57 -11.08 3.04
C GLY A 432 -20.81 -10.71 2.22
N PHE A 433 -20.93 -11.29 1.04
CA PHE A 433 -22.01 -11.02 0.09
C PHE A 433 -22.46 -12.29 -0.65
N PHE A 434 -23.61 -12.23 -1.32
CA PHE A 434 -24.05 -13.30 -2.21
C PHE A 434 -23.44 -13.12 -3.59
N ALA A 435 -22.52 -14.01 -3.97
CA ALA A 435 -21.95 -14.04 -5.31
C ALA A 435 -22.96 -14.66 -6.27
N TYR A 436 -23.71 -13.82 -6.98
CA TYR A 436 -24.80 -14.24 -7.87
C TYR A 436 -24.83 -13.44 -9.18
N ASP A 437 -24.94 -14.18 -10.28
CA ASP A 437 -25.20 -13.63 -11.61
C ASP A 437 -26.52 -14.22 -12.14
N SER A 438 -27.49 -13.34 -12.39
CA SER A 438 -28.83 -13.70 -12.83
C SER A 438 -28.90 -14.21 -14.27
N HIS A 439 -27.88 -13.98 -15.10
CA HIS A 439 -27.83 -14.47 -16.47
C HIS A 439 -27.54 -15.97 -16.53
N PHE A 440 -27.06 -16.55 -15.43
CA PHE A 440 -26.61 -17.93 -15.38
C PHE A 440 -27.37 -18.74 -14.32
N LYS A 441 -27.48 -20.05 -14.55
CA LYS A 441 -28.09 -20.95 -13.57
C LYS A 441 -27.27 -20.99 -12.29
N GLY A 442 -27.94 -21.06 -11.14
CA GLY A 442 -27.29 -21.30 -9.86
C GLY A 442 -26.53 -22.63 -9.85
N GLY A 443 -25.42 -22.66 -9.11
CA GLY A 443 -24.62 -23.86 -8.89
C GLY A 443 -23.53 -24.14 -9.93
N ILE A 444 -23.52 -23.45 -11.07
CA ILE A 444 -22.41 -23.50 -12.04
C ILE A 444 -21.21 -22.69 -11.53
N GLN A 445 -20.04 -22.90 -12.12
CA GLN A 445 -18.85 -22.08 -11.83
C GLN A 445 -18.79 -20.89 -12.80
N ILE A 446 -18.44 -19.71 -12.29
CA ILE A 446 -18.31 -18.45 -13.02
C ILE A 446 -16.94 -17.86 -12.67
N GLU A 447 -16.28 -17.26 -13.65
CA GLU A 447 -15.08 -16.45 -13.46
C GLU A 447 -15.17 -15.19 -14.33
N TYR A 448 -14.88 -14.02 -13.73
CA TYR A 448 -14.82 -12.74 -14.44
C TYR A 448 -13.38 -12.30 -14.63
N ILE A 449 -12.97 -12.08 -15.88
CA ILE A 449 -11.63 -11.61 -16.24
C ILE A 449 -11.71 -10.65 -17.42
N ASP A 450 -10.78 -9.72 -17.51
CA ASP A 450 -10.54 -8.94 -18.74
C ASP A 450 -9.49 -9.71 -19.56
N TRP A 451 -9.95 -10.56 -20.49
CA TRP A 451 -9.04 -11.42 -21.26
C TRP A 451 -8.54 -10.76 -22.54
N ASN A 452 -9.27 -9.77 -23.05
CA ASN A 452 -8.95 -9.05 -24.28
C ASN A 452 -8.22 -7.71 -24.01
N HIS A 453 -8.04 -7.34 -22.73
CA HIS A 453 -7.38 -6.14 -22.25
C HIS A 453 -8.08 -4.83 -22.67
N ASP A 454 -9.41 -4.85 -22.76
CA ASP A 454 -10.23 -3.67 -23.08
C ASP A 454 -10.70 -2.89 -21.83
N GLY A 455 -10.35 -3.38 -20.63
CA GLY A 455 -10.73 -2.79 -19.35
C GLY A 455 -12.13 -3.19 -18.87
N ARG A 456 -12.83 -4.05 -19.60
CA ARG A 456 -14.14 -4.59 -19.24
C ARG A 456 -14.01 -6.06 -18.88
N LEU A 457 -14.84 -6.51 -17.94
CA LEU A 457 -14.81 -7.90 -17.49
C LEU A 457 -15.68 -8.77 -18.41
N ASP A 458 -15.06 -9.76 -19.01
CA ASP A 458 -15.67 -10.88 -19.72
C ASP A 458 -16.07 -12.00 -18.75
N THR A 459 -16.82 -12.99 -19.23
CA THR A 459 -17.33 -14.07 -18.38
C THR A 459 -17.01 -15.45 -18.93
N ILE A 460 -16.44 -16.31 -18.09
CA ILE A 460 -16.25 -17.73 -18.38
C ILE A 460 -17.08 -18.54 -17.41
N VAL A 461 -17.89 -19.47 -17.93
CA VAL A 461 -18.74 -20.34 -17.11
C VAL A 461 -18.51 -21.80 -17.42
N ALA A 462 -18.58 -22.63 -16.37
CA ALA A 462 -18.47 -24.08 -16.47
C ALA A 462 -19.62 -24.78 -15.73
N ASP A 463 -20.27 -25.73 -16.40
CA ASP A 463 -21.38 -26.49 -15.85
C ASP A 463 -21.07 -28.00 -15.75
N SER A 464 -22.10 -28.85 -15.84
CA SER A 464 -21.95 -30.30 -15.77
C SER A 464 -21.19 -30.91 -16.96
N THR A 465 -21.15 -30.22 -18.09
CA THR A 465 -20.65 -30.71 -19.39
C THR A 465 -19.76 -29.68 -20.09
N THR A 466 -20.18 -28.42 -20.12
CA THR A 466 -19.68 -27.41 -21.04
C THR A 466 -18.85 -26.35 -20.33
N VAL A 467 -17.94 -25.75 -21.10
CA VAL A 467 -17.34 -24.45 -20.80
C VAL A 467 -17.82 -23.48 -21.87
N ARG A 468 -18.24 -22.29 -21.46
CA ARG A 468 -18.69 -21.21 -22.34
C ARG A 468 -17.95 -19.92 -21.99
N VAL A 469 -17.51 -19.22 -23.02
CA VAL A 469 -16.79 -17.94 -22.93
C VAL A 469 -17.69 -16.87 -23.53
N PHE A 470 -17.87 -15.77 -22.82
CA PHE A 470 -18.66 -14.62 -23.23
C PHE A 470 -17.81 -13.36 -23.20
N ASP A 471 -18.05 -12.45 -24.13
CA ASP A 471 -17.47 -11.12 -24.05
C ASP A 471 -18.14 -10.26 -22.96
N ALA A 472 -17.59 -9.08 -22.70
CA ALA A 472 -18.12 -8.12 -21.72
C ALA A 472 -19.51 -7.52 -22.06
N ASP A 473 -20.03 -7.75 -23.27
CA ASP A 473 -21.40 -7.39 -23.67
C ASP A 473 -22.38 -8.58 -23.49
N GLY A 474 -21.87 -9.75 -23.08
CA GLY A 474 -22.64 -10.97 -22.86
C GLY A 474 -22.86 -11.81 -24.12
N ASN A 475 -22.19 -11.49 -25.24
CA ASN A 475 -22.27 -12.32 -26.44
C ASN A 475 -21.41 -13.56 -26.26
N LEU A 476 -21.92 -14.70 -26.75
CA LEU A 476 -21.17 -15.95 -26.71
C LEU A 476 -19.98 -15.88 -27.67
N HIS A 477 -18.78 -15.99 -27.12
CA HIS A 477 -17.54 -16.07 -27.88
C HIS A 477 -17.20 -17.53 -28.27
N ALA A 478 -17.25 -18.45 -27.30
CA ALA A 478 -16.92 -19.86 -27.53
C ALA A 478 -17.73 -20.81 -26.64
N THR A 479 -17.93 -22.05 -27.10
CA THR A 479 -18.55 -23.13 -26.34
C THR A 479 -17.91 -24.46 -26.69
N PHE A 480 -17.56 -25.27 -25.69
CA PHE A 480 -16.93 -26.57 -25.90
C PHE A 480 -17.19 -27.53 -24.75
N MET A 481 -16.93 -28.82 -24.99
CA MET A 481 -17.17 -29.91 -24.02
C MET A 481 -15.82 -30.59 -23.68
N PRO A 482 -15.12 -30.18 -22.61
CA PRO A 482 -13.76 -30.62 -22.33
C PRO A 482 -13.57 -32.14 -22.29
N TYR A 483 -14.60 -32.86 -21.84
CA TYR A 483 -14.59 -34.32 -21.61
C TYR A 483 -15.55 -35.09 -22.51
N GLY A 484 -15.97 -34.46 -23.62
CA GLY A 484 -16.89 -35.06 -24.58
C GLY A 484 -18.37 -34.92 -24.17
N GLU A 485 -19.25 -35.17 -25.12
CA GLU A 485 -20.68 -34.86 -25.01
C GLU A 485 -21.41 -35.68 -23.94
N THR A 486 -20.91 -36.88 -23.65
CA THR A 486 -21.50 -37.81 -22.70
C THR A 486 -21.14 -37.51 -21.24
N TYR A 487 -20.12 -36.68 -20.99
CA TYR A 487 -19.70 -36.36 -19.63
C TYR A 487 -20.65 -35.33 -19.00
N LYS A 488 -21.40 -35.74 -17.97
CA LYS A 488 -22.40 -34.90 -17.26
C LYS A 488 -22.07 -34.68 -15.78
N ASN A 489 -20.82 -34.90 -15.40
CA ASN A 489 -20.44 -35.07 -13.99
C ASN A 489 -19.71 -33.87 -13.38
N GLY A 490 -19.78 -32.70 -14.01
CA GLY A 490 -19.24 -31.46 -13.47
C GLY A 490 -17.84 -31.15 -14.00
N VAL A 491 -17.68 -29.95 -14.55
CA VAL A 491 -16.39 -29.37 -14.92
C VAL A 491 -16.05 -28.31 -13.89
N ASN A 492 -14.82 -28.31 -13.39
CA ASN A 492 -14.27 -27.15 -12.71
C ASN A 492 -13.17 -26.50 -13.52
N ILE A 493 -13.02 -25.18 -13.38
CA ILE A 493 -12.11 -24.35 -14.15
C ILE A 493 -11.16 -23.56 -13.26
N ALA A 494 -10.01 -23.22 -13.83
CA ALA A 494 -9.14 -22.12 -13.42
C ALA A 494 -8.64 -21.42 -14.69
N VAL A 495 -8.72 -20.09 -14.73
CA VAL A 495 -8.35 -19.31 -15.92
C VAL A 495 -7.19 -18.38 -15.61
N ALA A 496 -6.08 -18.54 -16.31
CA ALA A 496 -4.90 -17.71 -16.11
C ALA A 496 -3.94 -17.80 -17.31
N PRO A 497 -3.08 -16.78 -17.52
CA PRO A 497 -1.89 -16.96 -18.33
C PRO A 497 -0.96 -17.97 -17.63
N LEU A 498 -0.49 -18.98 -18.36
CA LEU A 498 0.44 -19.98 -17.82
C LEU A 498 1.91 -19.55 -17.87
N GLU A 499 2.20 -18.46 -18.58
CA GLU A 499 3.54 -17.92 -18.81
C GLU A 499 3.52 -16.39 -18.66
N PRO A 500 4.68 -15.76 -18.38
CA PRO A 500 4.78 -14.31 -18.34
C PRO A 500 4.35 -13.69 -19.67
N ASN A 501 3.44 -12.72 -19.63
CA ASN A 501 2.84 -12.06 -20.81
C ASN A 501 2.16 -13.03 -21.80
N GLY A 502 1.79 -14.22 -21.36
CA GLY A 502 1.02 -15.17 -22.17
C GLY A 502 -0.46 -14.80 -22.25
N GLU A 503 -1.15 -15.30 -23.25
CA GLU A 503 -2.61 -15.26 -23.32
C GLU A 503 -3.24 -16.14 -22.22
N TYR A 504 -4.43 -15.76 -21.77
CA TYR A 504 -5.23 -16.58 -20.86
C TYR A 504 -5.50 -17.97 -21.43
N LYS A 505 -5.44 -18.98 -20.56
CA LYS A 505 -5.78 -20.38 -20.85
C LYS A 505 -6.77 -20.90 -19.82
N ILE A 506 -7.59 -21.85 -20.24
CA ILE A 506 -8.60 -22.49 -19.41
C ILE A 506 -8.07 -23.86 -19.01
N VAL A 507 -7.70 -24.01 -17.73
CA VAL A 507 -7.41 -25.31 -17.13
C VAL A 507 -8.71 -25.89 -16.60
N THR A 508 -9.01 -27.12 -17.00
CA THR A 508 -10.26 -27.81 -16.63
C THR A 508 -9.94 -29.07 -15.84
N GLY A 509 -10.83 -29.42 -14.91
CA GLY A 509 -10.81 -30.67 -14.15
C GLY A 509 -12.18 -31.35 -14.14
N THR A 510 -12.19 -32.68 -14.15
CA THR A 510 -13.40 -33.48 -13.92
C THR A 510 -13.77 -33.50 -12.44
N LEU A 511 -14.93 -32.95 -12.03
CA LEU A 511 -15.35 -32.93 -10.63
C LEU A 511 -15.68 -34.32 -10.05
N ARG A 512 -16.02 -35.30 -10.89
CA ARG A 512 -16.21 -36.72 -10.51
C ARG A 512 -15.66 -37.63 -11.61
N GLU A 513 -15.60 -38.93 -11.32
CA GLU A 513 -14.95 -39.96 -12.14
C GLU A 513 -13.42 -39.84 -12.21
N LYS A 514 -12.83 -40.27 -13.33
CA LYS A 514 -11.38 -40.28 -13.55
C LYS A 514 -10.82 -38.87 -13.34
N PRO A 515 -9.69 -38.68 -12.63
CA PRO A 515 -9.14 -37.37 -12.29
C PRO A 515 -8.37 -36.75 -13.47
N ILE A 516 -9.09 -36.39 -14.54
CA ILE A 516 -8.50 -35.89 -15.78
C ILE A 516 -8.40 -34.37 -15.70
N VAL A 517 -7.25 -33.84 -16.11
CA VAL A 517 -7.00 -32.41 -16.32
C VAL A 517 -6.70 -32.16 -17.79
N LYS A 518 -7.28 -31.10 -18.35
CA LYS A 518 -7.04 -30.62 -19.72
C LYS A 518 -6.86 -29.11 -19.76
N ILE A 519 -6.15 -28.63 -20.78
CA ILE A 519 -5.84 -27.21 -20.98
C ILE A 519 -6.33 -26.79 -22.37
N PHE A 520 -7.02 -25.66 -22.43
CA PHE A 520 -7.57 -25.08 -23.65
C PHE A 520 -7.15 -23.62 -23.81
N ASP A 521 -7.12 -23.13 -25.03
CA ASP A 521 -7.24 -21.69 -25.30
C ASP A 521 -8.70 -21.22 -25.11
N LEU A 522 -8.97 -19.93 -25.36
CA LEU A 522 -10.29 -19.34 -25.15
C LEU A 522 -11.28 -19.72 -26.25
N GLU A 523 -10.80 -20.22 -27.39
CA GLU A 523 -11.58 -20.77 -28.50
C GLU A 523 -12.01 -22.23 -28.24
N GLY A 524 -11.52 -22.85 -27.16
CA GLY A 524 -11.84 -24.23 -26.79
C GLY A 524 -11.02 -25.30 -27.51
N LYS A 525 -9.90 -24.92 -28.15
CA LYS A 525 -8.96 -25.86 -28.75
C LYS A 525 -8.04 -26.44 -27.67
N PRO A 526 -7.94 -27.79 -27.58
CA PRO A 526 -7.08 -28.42 -26.58
C PRO A 526 -5.60 -28.19 -26.91
N LEU A 527 -4.84 -27.73 -25.92
CA LEU A 527 -3.40 -27.51 -26.04
C LEU A 527 -2.58 -28.77 -25.71
N ILE A 528 -3.17 -29.66 -24.92
CA ILE A 528 -2.63 -30.99 -24.61
C ILE A 528 -3.76 -32.02 -24.62
N THR A 529 -3.43 -33.30 -24.81
CA THR A 529 -4.41 -34.40 -24.80
C THR A 529 -5.11 -34.60 -23.44
N GLY A 530 -4.49 -34.06 -22.38
CA GLY A 530 -4.88 -34.22 -20.98
C GLY A 530 -4.06 -35.28 -20.25
N PHE A 531 -4.11 -35.25 -18.92
CA PHE A 531 -3.36 -36.17 -18.05
C PHE A 531 -4.18 -36.55 -16.80
N TYR A 532 -3.80 -37.65 -16.15
CA TYR A 532 -4.38 -38.07 -14.87
C TYR A 532 -3.60 -37.42 -13.72
N ALA A 533 -4.25 -36.60 -12.90
CA ALA A 533 -3.61 -35.95 -11.75
C ALA A 533 -3.33 -36.94 -10.60
N TYR A 534 -4.15 -37.99 -10.51
CA TYR A 534 -4.06 -39.08 -9.52
C TYR A 534 -4.11 -40.43 -10.22
N ASP A 535 -4.20 -41.52 -9.45
CA ASP A 535 -4.31 -42.86 -10.01
C ASP A 535 -5.44 -42.94 -11.06
N LYS A 536 -5.18 -43.56 -12.21
CA LYS A 536 -6.16 -43.69 -13.29
C LYS A 536 -7.43 -44.47 -12.89
N ASN A 537 -7.36 -45.24 -11.81
CA ASN A 537 -8.47 -45.99 -11.22
C ASN A 537 -9.21 -45.20 -10.14
N PHE A 538 -8.67 -44.07 -9.67
CA PHE A 538 -9.40 -43.15 -8.82
C PHE A 538 -10.63 -42.60 -9.56
N ARG A 539 -11.76 -42.46 -8.86
CA ARG A 539 -13.05 -42.02 -9.42
C ARG A 539 -13.62 -40.77 -8.74
N GLY A 540 -12.82 -40.14 -7.90
CA GLY A 540 -13.24 -39.01 -7.09
C GLY A 540 -13.29 -37.67 -7.82
N GLY A 541 -12.66 -37.57 -9.00
CA GLY A 541 -12.41 -36.32 -9.70
C GLY A 541 -11.18 -35.55 -9.20
N VAL A 542 -11.02 -34.33 -9.69
CA VAL A 542 -9.90 -33.43 -9.38
C VAL A 542 -10.40 -31.98 -9.35
N ASN A 543 -10.00 -31.22 -8.33
CA ASN A 543 -10.13 -29.77 -8.29
C ASN A 543 -8.82 -29.15 -8.82
N VAL A 544 -8.91 -28.09 -9.63
CA VAL A 544 -7.74 -27.43 -10.24
C VAL A 544 -7.65 -25.96 -9.83
N SER A 545 -6.42 -25.46 -9.75
CA SER A 545 -6.07 -24.05 -9.62
C SER A 545 -4.72 -23.78 -10.31
N VAL A 546 -4.34 -22.51 -10.48
CA VAL A 546 -3.12 -22.12 -11.22
C VAL A 546 -2.36 -21.05 -10.44
N ALA A 547 -1.06 -21.27 -10.23
CA ALA A 547 -0.25 -20.49 -9.29
C ALA A 547 1.16 -20.19 -9.80
N ASP A 548 1.66 -18.98 -9.58
CA ASP A 548 3.09 -18.64 -9.65
C ASP A 548 3.76 -18.88 -8.28
N LEU A 549 4.11 -20.14 -8.00
CA LEU A 549 4.57 -20.56 -6.67
C LEU A 549 6.00 -20.09 -6.35
N ASN A 550 6.74 -19.55 -7.32
CA ASN A 550 8.12 -19.10 -7.16
C ASN A 550 8.34 -17.63 -7.52
N GLY A 551 7.32 -16.94 -8.02
CA GLY A 551 7.37 -15.51 -8.36
C GLY A 551 8.15 -15.22 -9.64
N ASP A 552 8.21 -16.18 -10.57
CA ASP A 552 8.94 -16.03 -11.85
C ASP A 552 8.02 -15.75 -13.05
N GLY A 553 6.70 -15.72 -12.82
CA GLY A 553 5.64 -15.51 -13.79
C GLY A 553 5.23 -16.77 -14.58
N SER A 554 5.95 -17.88 -14.44
CA SER A 554 5.57 -19.17 -15.03
C SER A 554 4.66 -19.90 -14.05
N LYS A 555 3.41 -20.15 -14.44
CA LYS A 555 2.43 -20.72 -13.51
C LYS A 555 2.38 -22.25 -13.57
N GLN A 556 2.25 -22.87 -12.39
CA GLN A 556 2.02 -24.29 -12.22
C GLN A 556 0.53 -24.59 -12.05
N ILE A 557 0.12 -25.77 -12.49
CA ILE A 557 -1.21 -26.31 -12.26
C ILE A 557 -1.19 -27.02 -10.91
N VAL A 558 -1.95 -26.49 -9.96
CA VAL A 558 -2.14 -27.09 -8.64
C VAL A 558 -3.43 -27.89 -8.64
N THR A 559 -3.38 -29.11 -8.13
CA THR A 559 -4.51 -30.02 -8.11
C THR A 559 -4.77 -30.54 -6.70
N ALA A 560 -6.02 -30.75 -6.37
CA ALA A 560 -6.45 -31.47 -5.16
C ALA A 560 -7.35 -32.64 -5.55
N ALA A 561 -7.16 -33.79 -4.89
CA ALA A 561 -8.10 -34.89 -5.06
C ALA A 561 -9.48 -34.47 -4.51
N ALA A 562 -10.51 -34.69 -5.33
CA ALA A 562 -11.88 -34.32 -4.98
C ALA A 562 -12.56 -35.43 -4.15
N SER A 563 -13.84 -35.72 -4.37
CA SER A 563 -14.63 -36.62 -3.51
C SER A 563 -14.01 -38.01 -3.33
N GLN A 564 -14.17 -38.63 -2.15
CA GLN A 564 -13.67 -40.00 -1.86
C GLN A 564 -12.14 -40.18 -1.92
N GLY A 565 -11.38 -39.12 -2.18
CA GLY A 565 -9.92 -39.13 -2.14
C GLY A 565 -9.37 -38.60 -0.82
N GLY A 566 -8.13 -38.96 -0.50
CA GLY A 566 -7.39 -38.23 0.53
C GLY A 566 -7.17 -36.78 0.11
N ALA A 567 -7.01 -35.84 1.05
CA ALA A 567 -6.74 -34.43 0.75
C ALA A 567 -5.30 -34.17 0.22
N HIS A 568 -4.91 -34.90 -0.82
CA HIS A 568 -3.61 -34.86 -1.46
C HIS A 568 -3.57 -33.71 -2.46
N ILE A 569 -2.52 -32.90 -2.37
CA ILE A 569 -2.23 -31.76 -3.25
C ILE A 569 -1.02 -32.10 -4.11
N ARG A 570 -1.11 -31.85 -5.42
CA ARG A 570 -0.02 -32.08 -6.39
C ARG A 570 0.14 -30.91 -7.34
N MET A 571 1.36 -30.72 -7.83
CA MET A 571 1.72 -29.63 -8.75
C MET A 571 2.25 -30.20 -10.07
N PHE A 572 1.82 -29.60 -11.17
CA PHE A 572 2.19 -29.97 -12.52
C PHE A 572 2.63 -28.73 -13.29
N ASN A 573 3.52 -28.88 -14.27
CA ASN A 573 3.79 -27.81 -15.23
C ASN A 573 2.68 -27.71 -16.30
N ARG A 574 2.79 -26.71 -17.18
CA ARG A 574 1.86 -26.49 -18.31
C ARG A 574 1.73 -27.67 -19.30
N ASN A 575 2.67 -28.63 -19.27
CA ASN A 575 2.65 -29.82 -20.12
C ASN A 575 2.06 -31.05 -19.40
N GLY A 576 1.57 -30.90 -18.17
CA GLY A 576 1.03 -32.01 -17.37
C GLY A 576 2.09 -32.91 -16.74
N ARG A 577 3.35 -32.48 -16.69
CA ARG A 577 4.41 -33.21 -15.97
C ARG A 577 4.34 -32.90 -14.48
N LEU A 578 4.31 -33.95 -13.66
CA LEU A 578 4.36 -33.85 -12.21
C LEU A 578 5.69 -33.22 -11.76
N LEU A 579 5.63 -32.18 -10.94
CA LEU A 579 6.80 -31.45 -10.44
C LEU A 579 7.27 -31.93 -9.06
N SER A 580 6.35 -32.43 -8.24
CA SER A 580 6.61 -32.92 -6.88
C SER A 580 5.62 -34.04 -6.54
N PRO A 581 5.99 -35.03 -5.68
CA PRO A 581 5.10 -36.11 -5.28
C PRO A 581 3.80 -35.64 -4.61
N GLY A 582 3.80 -34.41 -4.08
CA GLY A 582 2.67 -33.80 -3.39
C GLY A 582 2.72 -33.94 -1.87
N PHE A 583 1.70 -33.43 -1.19
CA PHE A 583 1.53 -33.52 0.26
C PHE A 583 0.04 -33.64 0.62
N PHE A 584 -0.27 -34.12 1.84
CA PHE A 584 -1.64 -34.15 2.33
C PHE A 584 -1.91 -32.89 3.16
N ALA A 585 -2.89 -32.08 2.74
CA ALA A 585 -3.25 -30.83 3.42
C ALA A 585 -3.94 -31.08 4.77
N TYR A 586 -4.58 -32.24 4.93
CA TYR A 586 -5.26 -32.67 6.15
C TYR A 586 -4.84 -34.09 6.53
N ALA A 587 -5.44 -34.68 7.57
CA ALA A 587 -5.14 -36.04 7.99
C ALA A 587 -5.23 -37.03 6.81
N LYS A 588 -4.22 -37.89 6.65
CA LYS A 588 -4.16 -38.89 5.56
C LYS A 588 -5.35 -39.86 5.55
N THR A 589 -6.01 -40.04 6.70
CA THR A 589 -7.21 -40.87 6.88
C THR A 589 -8.50 -40.17 6.46
N PHE A 590 -8.46 -38.86 6.21
CA PHE A 590 -9.62 -38.10 5.75
C PHE A 590 -9.82 -38.28 4.24
N ASN A 591 -10.95 -38.88 3.85
CA ASN A 591 -11.26 -39.24 2.45
C ASN A 591 -12.30 -38.31 1.79
N GLY A 592 -12.46 -37.09 2.32
CA GLY A 592 -13.39 -36.10 1.76
C GLY A 592 -12.82 -35.26 0.62
N GLY A 593 -11.53 -35.43 0.30
CA GLY A 593 -10.79 -34.58 -0.63
C GLY A 593 -10.48 -33.19 -0.08
N ALA A 594 -10.05 -32.29 -0.96
CA ALA A 594 -9.90 -30.87 -0.66
C ALA A 594 -10.32 -30.01 -1.84
N TYR A 595 -10.81 -28.82 -1.54
CA TYR A 595 -10.86 -27.71 -2.49
C TYR A 595 -9.52 -26.97 -2.45
N VAL A 596 -9.08 -26.42 -3.59
CA VAL A 596 -7.82 -25.71 -3.71
C VAL A 596 -8.02 -24.40 -4.45
N ALA A 597 -7.40 -23.35 -3.93
CA ALA A 597 -7.23 -22.05 -4.57
C ALA A 597 -5.78 -21.62 -4.36
N THR A 598 -5.31 -20.67 -5.15
CA THR A 598 -3.92 -20.21 -5.09
C THR A 598 -3.81 -18.73 -5.34
N GLY A 599 -2.89 -18.07 -4.64
CA GLY A 599 -2.69 -16.63 -4.73
C GLY A 599 -1.74 -16.14 -3.65
N ASP A 600 -1.08 -15.02 -3.88
CA ASP A 600 -0.24 -14.35 -2.87
C ASP A 600 -1.12 -13.76 -1.76
N VAL A 601 -1.36 -14.53 -0.70
CA VAL A 601 -2.25 -14.11 0.42
C VAL A 601 -1.48 -13.49 1.59
N ASP A 602 -0.14 -13.49 1.56
CA ASP A 602 0.70 -12.88 2.59
C ASP A 602 1.66 -11.79 2.09
N GLY A 603 1.56 -11.42 0.81
CA GLY A 603 2.25 -10.27 0.21
C GLY A 603 3.72 -10.52 -0.12
N ASP A 604 4.17 -11.78 -0.18
CA ASP A 604 5.57 -12.13 -0.46
C ASP A 604 5.90 -12.22 -1.97
N LYS A 605 4.91 -11.96 -2.83
CA LYS A 605 4.96 -12.00 -4.30
C LYS A 605 5.13 -13.41 -4.87
N LYS A 606 4.83 -14.43 -4.08
CA LYS A 606 4.71 -15.81 -4.53
C LYS A 606 3.33 -16.31 -4.15
N ASP A 607 2.70 -17.04 -5.07
CA ASP A 607 1.39 -17.60 -4.77
C ASP A 607 1.50 -18.69 -3.70
N ASP A 608 0.59 -18.62 -2.73
CA ASP A 608 0.38 -19.67 -1.75
C ASP A 608 -0.63 -20.69 -2.23
N ILE A 609 -0.59 -21.86 -1.60
CA ILE A 609 -1.59 -22.91 -1.77
C ILE A 609 -2.59 -22.80 -0.62
N VAL A 610 -3.82 -22.37 -0.92
CA VAL A 610 -4.92 -22.33 0.03
C VAL A 610 -5.78 -23.57 -0.19
N THR A 611 -6.11 -24.28 0.88
CA THR A 611 -7.00 -25.45 0.83
C THR A 611 -8.18 -25.29 1.75
N GLY A 612 -9.35 -25.70 1.27
CA GLY A 612 -10.56 -25.87 2.07
C GLY A 612 -10.89 -27.34 2.21
N MET A 613 -11.22 -27.80 3.42
CA MET A 613 -11.47 -29.22 3.62
C MET A 613 -12.73 -29.66 2.86
N GLY A 614 -12.67 -30.85 2.24
CA GLY A 614 -13.75 -31.38 1.42
C GLY A 614 -14.98 -31.86 2.22
N ILE A 615 -15.91 -32.51 1.51
CA ILE A 615 -17.18 -33.02 2.08
C ILE A 615 -16.90 -34.02 3.22
N GLY A 616 -17.70 -33.96 4.29
CA GLY A 616 -17.47 -34.73 5.52
C GLY A 616 -16.51 -34.05 6.48
N GLY A 617 -15.90 -32.94 6.06
CA GLY A 617 -14.96 -32.15 6.84
C GLY A 617 -15.56 -30.91 7.50
N ALA A 618 -14.93 -30.47 8.60
CA ALA A 618 -15.10 -29.12 9.14
C ALA A 618 -14.76 -28.04 8.09
N PRO A 619 -15.32 -26.82 8.18
CA PRO A 619 -14.98 -25.70 7.29
C PRO A 619 -13.59 -25.12 7.62
N GLU A 620 -12.58 -25.98 7.67
CA GLU A 620 -11.20 -25.62 7.96
C GLU A 620 -10.49 -25.19 6.68
N VAL A 621 -9.89 -24.01 6.72
CA VAL A 621 -9.01 -23.46 5.69
C VAL A 621 -7.58 -23.56 6.17
N ARG A 622 -6.66 -23.91 5.26
CA ARG A 622 -5.22 -23.97 5.53
C ARG A 622 -4.46 -23.30 4.40
N VAL A 623 -3.38 -22.59 4.75
CA VAL A 623 -2.48 -21.93 3.81
C VAL A 623 -1.12 -22.60 3.88
N PHE A 624 -0.55 -22.94 2.73
CA PHE A 624 0.74 -23.61 2.60
C PHE A 624 1.65 -22.88 1.61
N ASP A 625 2.96 -22.99 1.85
CA ASP A 625 3.93 -22.65 0.81
C ASP A 625 4.02 -23.75 -0.27
N LYS A 626 4.83 -23.50 -1.31
CA LYS A 626 5.07 -24.44 -2.42
C LYS A 626 5.63 -25.82 -2.01
N THR A 627 6.22 -25.93 -0.82
CA THR A 627 6.79 -27.18 -0.30
C THR A 627 5.76 -28.00 0.48
N GLY A 628 4.59 -27.43 0.74
CA GLY A 628 3.56 -28.01 1.60
C GLY A 628 3.76 -27.73 3.08
N LYS A 629 4.62 -26.75 3.44
CA LYS A 629 4.75 -26.28 4.82
C LYS A 629 3.55 -25.41 5.16
N LEU A 630 2.88 -25.74 6.26
CA LEU A 630 1.75 -24.97 6.77
C LEU A 630 2.21 -23.57 7.23
N LYS A 631 1.58 -22.53 6.69
CA LYS A 631 1.75 -21.12 7.09
C LYS A 631 0.69 -20.73 8.13
N SER A 632 -0.57 -21.07 7.88
CA SER A 632 -1.69 -20.75 8.77
C SER A 632 -2.88 -21.71 8.60
N SER A 633 -3.80 -21.69 9.56
CA SER A 633 -5.06 -22.44 9.51
C SER A 633 -6.15 -21.78 10.34
N PHE A 634 -7.39 -21.80 9.86
CA PHE A 634 -8.55 -21.24 10.57
C PHE A 634 -9.86 -21.92 10.15
N PHE A 635 -10.94 -21.69 10.89
CA PHE A 635 -12.27 -22.16 10.50
C PHE A 635 -13.08 -21.01 9.90
N ALA A 636 -13.56 -21.18 8.67
CA ALA A 636 -14.39 -20.20 7.95
C ALA A 636 -15.90 -20.39 8.19
N GLY A 637 -16.25 -20.98 9.34
CA GLY A 637 -17.60 -21.32 9.76
C GLY A 637 -17.61 -22.17 11.03
N GLU A 638 -18.77 -22.69 11.43
CA GLU A 638 -18.89 -23.53 12.62
C GLU A 638 -18.08 -24.84 12.48
N LYS A 639 -17.14 -25.07 13.40
CA LYS A 639 -16.24 -26.25 13.42
C LYS A 639 -16.95 -27.61 13.42
N THR A 640 -18.18 -27.66 13.92
CA THR A 640 -18.99 -28.88 14.03
C THR A 640 -19.65 -29.28 12.70
N LYS A 641 -19.88 -28.32 11.79
CA LYS A 641 -20.47 -28.59 10.47
C LYS A 641 -19.54 -29.47 9.66
N LYS A 642 -20.08 -30.46 8.95
CA LYS A 642 -19.31 -31.43 8.13
C LYS A 642 -19.52 -31.25 6.62
N THR A 643 -19.86 -30.03 6.22
CA THR A 643 -20.14 -29.67 4.81
C THR A 643 -18.88 -29.44 3.98
N GLY A 644 -17.71 -29.34 4.63
CA GLY A 644 -16.50 -28.78 4.03
C GLY A 644 -16.61 -27.29 3.75
N ILE A 645 -15.62 -26.73 3.07
CA ILE A 645 -15.64 -25.33 2.64
C ILE A 645 -14.96 -25.15 1.27
N LYS A 646 -15.71 -24.61 0.30
CA LYS A 646 -15.14 -24.19 -0.98
C LYS A 646 -14.38 -22.89 -0.79
N ILE A 647 -13.31 -22.71 -1.55
CA ILE A 647 -12.44 -21.54 -1.43
C ILE A 647 -12.13 -20.97 -2.82
N ALA A 648 -11.89 -19.67 -2.85
CA ALA A 648 -11.28 -18.93 -3.94
C ALA A 648 -10.29 -17.93 -3.33
N THR A 649 -9.41 -17.38 -4.16
CA THR A 649 -8.46 -16.33 -3.78
C THR A 649 -8.50 -15.25 -4.84
N SER A 650 -8.69 -14.00 -4.44
CA SER A 650 -8.69 -12.84 -5.32
C SER A 650 -8.28 -11.61 -4.55
N ASP A 651 -7.56 -10.72 -5.19
CA ASP A 651 -7.29 -9.37 -4.70
C ASP A 651 -8.55 -8.52 -4.92
N LEU A 652 -9.42 -8.46 -3.90
CA LEU A 652 -10.75 -7.83 -4.00
C LEU A 652 -10.73 -6.34 -3.66
N ASP A 653 -9.74 -5.89 -2.89
CA ASP A 653 -9.55 -4.47 -2.57
C ASP A 653 -8.39 -3.81 -3.35
N GLU A 654 -7.67 -4.59 -4.16
CA GLU A 654 -6.54 -4.18 -4.99
C GLU A 654 -5.39 -3.59 -4.18
N ASP A 655 -5.15 -4.13 -2.98
CA ASP A 655 -4.01 -3.81 -2.13
C ASP A 655 -2.72 -4.58 -2.52
N GLY A 656 -2.83 -5.50 -3.48
CA GLY A 656 -1.73 -6.33 -3.98
C GLY A 656 -1.54 -7.64 -3.21
N THR A 657 -2.31 -7.86 -2.15
CA THR A 657 -2.46 -9.13 -1.44
C THR A 657 -3.82 -9.72 -1.77
N MET A 658 -3.89 -11.03 -2.00
CA MET A 658 -5.18 -11.68 -2.29
C MET A 658 -5.93 -12.02 -1.00
N GLU A 659 -7.24 -11.75 -1.00
CA GLU A 659 -8.14 -12.26 0.02
C GLU A 659 -8.47 -13.74 -0.19
N ILE A 660 -8.65 -14.45 0.91
CA ILE A 660 -9.22 -15.80 0.93
C ILE A 660 -10.75 -15.69 1.03
N ILE A 661 -11.43 -16.26 0.03
CA ILE A 661 -12.88 -16.21 -0.07
C ILE A 661 -13.45 -17.59 0.21
N ALA A 662 -14.15 -17.74 1.33
CA ALA A 662 -14.84 -18.97 1.71
C ALA A 662 -16.28 -18.95 1.19
N LEU A 663 -16.64 -19.96 0.39
CA LEU A 663 -17.90 -20.03 -0.34
C LEU A 663 -18.83 -21.11 0.26
N THR A 664 -20.01 -20.70 0.70
CA THR A 664 -21.06 -21.62 1.21
C THR A 664 -22.34 -21.52 0.41
N THR A 665 -22.97 -22.65 0.11
CA THR A 665 -24.27 -22.70 -0.62
C THR A 665 -25.47 -23.04 0.24
N ASP A 666 -25.26 -23.48 1.49
CA ASP A 666 -26.35 -23.93 2.37
C ASP A 666 -26.89 -22.80 3.26
N VAL A 667 -26.83 -21.56 2.78
CA VAL A 667 -27.07 -20.33 3.55
C VAL A 667 -28.52 -20.22 4.00
N PHE A 668 -29.45 -20.85 3.28
CA PHE A 668 -30.89 -20.85 3.58
C PHE A 668 -31.37 -22.00 4.49
N THR A 669 -30.47 -22.81 5.08
CA THR A 669 -30.87 -23.84 6.04
C THR A 669 -31.02 -23.34 7.49
N LEU A 670 -31.16 -22.02 7.71
CA LEU A 670 -31.40 -21.43 9.02
C LEU A 670 -32.82 -20.87 9.13
N SER A 671 -33.77 -21.72 9.54
CA SER A 671 -34.84 -21.35 10.50
C SER A 671 -35.53 -22.61 11.02
N VAL A 672 -34.86 -23.32 11.93
CA VAL A 672 -35.57 -24.02 13.00
C VAL A 672 -34.82 -23.70 14.29
N PHE A 673 -35.06 -22.50 14.81
CA PHE A 673 -34.79 -22.21 16.22
C PHE A 673 -35.68 -23.16 17.04
N ARG A 674 -35.08 -23.90 17.98
CA ARG A 674 -35.78 -24.45 19.14
C ARG A 674 -35.42 -23.60 20.35
#